data_AF-A0AAN7R2R3-F1
#
_entry.id   AF-A0AAN7R2R3-F1
#
_cell.length_a   1.000
_cell.length_b   1.000
_cell.length_c   1.000
_cell.angle_alpha   90.00
_cell.angle_beta   90.00
_cell.angle_gamma   90.00
#
_symmetry.space_group_name_H-M   'P 1'
#
loop_
_entity.id
_entity.type
_entity.pdbx_description
1 polymer ?
#
loop_
_entity_poly.entity_id
_entity_poly.type
_entity_poly.pdbx_seq_one_letter_code
_entity_poly.pdbx_strand_id
1 'polypeptide(L)'
;MDGIRLNDLEALENFGVDKQKIIEEITRAYAHQIYIDGFFNGDPHPGNFLVTKELPHRPVLLDFGLTKSMSFTTRQAFAKLFLASAEGDHVALLSALTEMGLILRLDIPEPAMEVAAVFFRNSSLAHEAVQTIKSLSEQRTRSLKAIQEKMKYNNKEIKRFNPVDVFPGDMVIFARVLDLLRGLSSSLNVRIVYLDIMRPFAEHVLQGNIYKTPSGNLQWFHDTPLHSSVEGKLRQLLLDLRNNNKILGIQVCAYKDGKVIIDTSAGVLGKNDPRLVQPDSLFPVFSATKGITSGLLHWLVDKGKLNLEENVANIWPGFGSNRKDVIKVSHILNHTSGLQNALADLRGEDATVVYDWDECLWRLAALAPETEPGQCQLYHYLSFGWLCGGIIEHASGRKFQEILEEALIHPLNIDGELYIGIPPGVESRLATLSIDRDDISKISQLSNRNDLPPNFQPEKILGMITTLPAMFNMLNTRRAVIPAANGHCSARALARYYAALADGGEVPPPHSPSSKPKLGSHVHIPKFPPSNVVSKRQQKSGKKMSPWASLYKKNPDVTAYEAHGSSNRIDIATGNNVGGSSSSSGRHSSGDSEGEHINRKIFQGEKNRLHEAFMGAGEFRSLALEGGAFGLGFKRIRSKDGSLIGFGHSGMGGSTGFCDIENRFSIAVTVNKMSFGAVTRSILEVISSELGISLSDELVSSSQAGSNEPLIN
;
A
#
# COMPACT_ATOMS: atom_id res chain seq x y z
N MET A 1 10.42 -3.62 -53.43
CA MET A 1 9.04 -4.09 -53.17
C MET A 1 8.08 -2.98 -53.57
N ASP A 2 6.95 -3.32 -54.18
CA ASP A 2 5.89 -2.35 -54.49
C ASP A 2 5.01 -2.13 -53.24
N GLY A 3 4.61 -0.89 -52.97
CA GLY A 3 3.86 -0.53 -51.76
C GLY A 3 3.63 0.96 -51.61
N ILE A 4 2.64 1.33 -50.80
CA ILE A 4 2.25 2.72 -50.52
C ILE A 4 3.14 3.25 -49.40
N ARG A 5 3.70 4.46 -49.54
CA ARG A 5 4.48 5.06 -48.46
C ARG A 5 3.58 5.45 -47.30
N LEU A 6 4.05 5.26 -46.08
CA LEU A 6 3.23 5.50 -44.89
C LEU A 6 2.88 6.98 -44.66
N ASN A 7 3.62 7.91 -45.27
CA ASN A 7 3.32 9.36 -45.25
C ASN A 7 2.41 9.83 -46.41
N ASP A 8 2.02 8.94 -47.32
CA ASP A 8 1.11 9.24 -48.42
C ASP A 8 -0.35 8.96 -48.00
N LEU A 9 -0.90 9.89 -47.22
CA LEU A 9 -2.23 9.75 -46.60
C LEU A 9 -3.35 9.57 -47.63
N GLU A 10 -3.23 10.24 -48.78
CA GLU A 10 -4.19 10.19 -49.87
C GLU A 10 -4.20 8.81 -50.52
N ALA A 11 -3.02 8.24 -50.82
CA ALA A 11 -2.93 6.89 -51.36
C ALA A 11 -3.43 5.83 -50.34
N LEU A 12 -3.13 5.99 -49.05
CA LEU A 12 -3.64 5.08 -48.02
C LEU A 12 -5.18 5.10 -47.95
N GLU A 13 -5.80 6.26 -48.07
CA GLU A 13 -7.26 6.41 -48.10
C GLU A 13 -7.87 5.81 -49.37
N ASN A 14 -7.27 6.07 -50.53
CA ASN A 14 -7.72 5.55 -51.83
C ASN A 14 -7.70 4.02 -51.88
N PHE A 15 -6.74 3.38 -51.20
CA PHE A 15 -6.65 1.93 -51.09
C PHE A 15 -7.46 1.35 -49.92
N GLY A 16 -8.17 2.19 -49.14
CA GLY A 16 -8.99 1.74 -48.02
C GLY A 16 -8.19 1.15 -46.86
N VAL A 17 -6.94 1.60 -46.67
CA VAL A 17 -6.04 1.08 -45.65
C VAL A 17 -6.53 1.48 -44.25
N ASP A 18 -6.70 0.49 -43.38
CA ASP A 18 -6.94 0.69 -41.96
C ASP A 18 -5.66 1.17 -41.25
N LYS A 19 -5.54 2.49 -41.08
CA LYS A 19 -4.40 3.16 -40.45
C LYS A 19 -4.17 2.69 -39.00
N GLN A 20 -5.24 2.38 -38.25
CA GLN A 20 -5.14 1.87 -36.89
C GLN A 20 -4.45 0.50 -36.90
N LYS A 21 -4.96 -0.42 -37.71
CA LYS A 21 -4.42 -1.78 -37.81
C LYS A 21 -2.98 -1.82 -38.31
N ILE A 22 -2.60 -0.97 -39.25
CA ILE A 22 -1.21 -0.88 -39.73
C ILE A 22 -0.26 -0.48 -38.61
N ILE A 23 -0.63 0.50 -37.79
CA ILE A 23 0.23 0.96 -36.70
C ILE A 23 0.28 -0.05 -35.56
N GLU A 24 -0.82 -0.74 -35.28
CA GLU A 24 -0.82 -1.86 -34.33
C GLU A 24 0.14 -2.97 -34.78
N GLU A 25 0.16 -3.32 -36.07
CA GLU A 25 1.06 -4.34 -36.60
C GLU A 25 2.52 -3.88 -36.67
N ILE A 26 2.80 -2.60 -36.96
CA ILE A 26 4.14 -2.03 -36.83
C ILE A 26 4.61 -2.12 -35.38
N THR A 27 3.76 -1.73 -34.43
CA THR A 27 4.07 -1.80 -33.00
C THR A 27 4.32 -3.24 -32.57
N ARG A 28 3.52 -4.20 -33.04
CA ARG A 28 3.69 -5.64 -32.80
C ARG A 28 5.01 -6.17 -33.35
N ALA A 29 5.40 -5.76 -34.55
CA ALA A 29 6.67 -6.14 -35.16
C ALA A 29 7.87 -5.62 -34.35
N TYR A 30 7.81 -4.39 -33.85
CA TYR A 30 8.84 -3.83 -32.97
C TYR A 30 8.86 -4.51 -31.60
N ALA A 31 7.70 -4.84 -31.04
CA ALA A 31 7.61 -5.62 -29.80
C ALA A 31 8.29 -6.99 -29.96
N HIS A 32 8.05 -7.68 -31.08
CA HIS A 32 8.69 -8.95 -31.39
C HIS A 32 10.21 -8.82 -31.50
N GLN A 33 10.70 -7.85 -32.29
CA GLN A 33 12.12 -7.56 -32.45
C GLN A 33 12.83 -7.33 -31.09
N ILE A 34 12.24 -6.50 -30.23
CA ILE A 34 12.81 -6.15 -28.93
C ILE A 34 12.78 -7.34 -27.97
N TYR A 35 11.60 -7.95 -27.78
CA TYR A 35 11.39 -8.91 -26.70
C TYR A 35 11.68 -10.35 -27.10
N ILE A 36 11.49 -10.74 -28.35
CA ILE A 36 11.64 -12.13 -28.81
C ILE A 36 13.00 -12.31 -29.48
N ASP A 37 13.30 -11.48 -30.48
CA ASP A 37 14.52 -11.63 -31.28
C ASP A 37 15.75 -11.10 -30.52
N GLY A 38 15.56 -10.08 -29.67
CA GLY A 38 16.67 -9.39 -29.00
C GLY A 38 17.49 -8.53 -29.94
N PHE A 39 16.88 -8.12 -31.04
CA PHE A 39 17.47 -7.31 -32.08
C PHE A 39 16.38 -6.43 -32.67
N PHE A 40 16.58 -5.13 -32.66
CA PHE A 40 15.57 -4.19 -33.13
C PHE A 40 16.13 -3.08 -33.99
N ASN A 41 15.30 -2.61 -34.92
CA ASN A 41 15.53 -1.42 -35.71
C ASN A 41 15.43 -0.16 -34.82
N GLY A 42 16.41 0.73 -34.90
CA GLY A 42 16.50 1.95 -34.11
C GLY A 42 15.84 3.19 -34.74
N ASP A 43 15.27 3.08 -35.95
CA ASP A 43 14.78 4.24 -36.72
C ASP A 43 13.41 4.02 -37.41
N PRO A 44 12.31 3.87 -36.64
CA PRO A 44 10.94 3.73 -37.17
C PRO A 44 10.35 5.05 -37.69
N HIS A 45 11.04 5.75 -38.59
CA HIS A 45 10.45 6.93 -39.24
C HIS A 45 9.53 6.54 -40.41
N PRO A 46 8.54 7.37 -40.80
CA PRO A 46 7.57 7.03 -41.85
C PRO A 46 8.19 6.57 -43.19
N GLY A 47 9.32 7.17 -43.58
CA GLY A 47 10.03 6.81 -44.81
C GLY A 47 10.60 5.38 -44.86
N ASN A 48 10.69 4.68 -43.73
CA ASN A 48 11.20 3.31 -43.64
C ASN A 48 10.10 2.25 -43.68
N PHE A 49 8.86 2.67 -43.92
CA PHE A 49 7.70 1.80 -44.02
C PHE A 49 7.02 1.94 -45.37
N LEU A 50 6.62 0.80 -45.93
CA LEU A 50 5.58 0.72 -46.96
C LEU A 50 4.38 -0.06 -46.43
N VAL A 51 3.24 0.11 -47.08
CA VAL A 51 2.04 -0.70 -46.89
C VAL A 51 1.77 -1.48 -48.17
N THR A 52 1.53 -2.79 -48.07
CA THR A 52 1.18 -3.60 -49.25
C THR A 52 -0.14 -3.14 -49.86
N LYS A 53 -0.21 -3.09 -51.20
CA LYS A 53 -1.44 -2.74 -51.92
C LYS A 53 -2.50 -3.85 -51.87
N GLU A 54 -2.07 -5.09 -51.68
CA GLU A 54 -2.95 -6.26 -51.60
C GLU A 54 -3.54 -6.46 -50.20
N LEU A 55 -4.74 -7.03 -50.15
CA LEU A 55 -5.41 -7.43 -48.92
C LEU A 55 -4.90 -8.80 -48.42
N PRO A 56 -4.71 -8.98 -47.10
CA PRO A 56 -4.77 -7.94 -46.07
C PRO A 56 -3.57 -7.00 -46.16
N HIS A 57 -3.81 -5.69 -46.05
CA HIS A 57 -2.73 -4.69 -46.02
C HIS A 57 -1.78 -4.96 -44.86
N ARG A 58 -0.48 -5.00 -45.14
CA ARG A 58 0.58 -5.28 -44.17
C ARG A 58 1.69 -4.23 -44.23
N PRO A 59 2.31 -3.90 -43.10
CA PRO A 59 3.50 -3.06 -43.10
C PRO A 59 4.71 -3.83 -43.64
N VAL A 60 5.55 -3.14 -44.40
CA VAL A 60 6.84 -3.61 -44.92
C VAL A 60 7.93 -2.70 -44.36
N LEU A 61 8.89 -3.28 -43.65
CA LEU A 61 10.03 -2.57 -43.07
C LEU A 61 11.20 -2.62 -44.06
N LEU A 62 11.77 -1.47 -44.41
CA LEU A 62 12.78 -1.38 -45.46
C LEU A 62 14.22 -1.20 -44.95
N ASP A 63 14.46 -0.20 -44.10
CA ASP A 63 15.81 0.20 -43.70
C ASP A 63 16.17 -0.33 -42.31
N PHE A 64 17.30 -1.03 -42.20
CA PHE A 64 17.89 -1.55 -40.96
C PHE A 64 19.29 -0.95 -40.69
N GLY A 65 19.60 0.21 -41.28
CA GLY A 65 20.90 0.89 -41.17
C GLY A 65 21.26 1.33 -39.75
N LEU A 66 20.26 1.53 -38.88
CA LEU A 66 20.44 1.68 -37.45
C LEU A 66 19.78 0.51 -36.73
N THR A 67 20.57 -0.41 -36.21
CA THR A 67 20.05 -1.58 -35.46
C THR A 67 20.80 -1.77 -34.16
N LYS A 68 20.14 -2.42 -33.21
CA LYS A 68 20.69 -2.68 -31.89
C LYS A 68 20.39 -4.12 -31.45
N SER A 69 21.42 -4.82 -31.00
CA SER A 69 21.29 -6.10 -30.31
C SER A 69 21.23 -5.90 -28.80
N MET A 70 20.48 -6.77 -28.13
CA MET A 70 20.32 -6.80 -26.68
C MET A 70 20.65 -8.19 -26.16
N SER A 71 21.42 -8.24 -25.08
CA SER A 71 21.62 -9.47 -24.34
C SER A 71 20.29 -9.98 -23.76
N PHE A 72 20.19 -11.28 -23.48
CA PHE A 72 19.02 -11.84 -22.81
C PHE A 72 18.74 -11.19 -21.44
N THR A 73 19.79 -10.90 -20.67
CA THR A 73 19.67 -10.21 -19.37
C THR A 73 19.12 -8.80 -19.54
N THR A 74 19.58 -8.05 -20.55
CA THR A 74 19.05 -6.72 -20.85
C THR A 74 17.59 -6.81 -21.26
N ARG A 75 17.20 -7.75 -22.13
CA ARG A 75 15.79 -7.98 -22.52
C ARG A 75 14.91 -8.30 -21.32
N GLN A 76 15.40 -9.09 -20.38
CA GLN A 76 14.65 -9.47 -19.19
C GLN A 76 14.45 -8.27 -18.26
N ALA A 77 15.51 -7.53 -17.96
CA ALA A 77 15.41 -6.31 -17.15
C ALA A 77 14.47 -5.29 -17.81
N PHE A 78 14.50 -5.25 -19.14
CA PHE A 78 13.64 -4.39 -19.94
C PHE A 78 12.16 -4.80 -19.92
N ALA A 79 11.87 -6.10 -20.02
CA ALA A 79 10.52 -6.63 -19.83
C ALA A 79 10.00 -6.36 -18.41
N LYS A 80 10.86 -6.51 -17.38
CA LYS A 80 10.52 -6.14 -16.00
C LYS A 80 10.19 -4.64 -15.88
N LEU A 81 11.00 -3.76 -16.46
CA LEU A 81 10.76 -2.31 -16.45
C LEU A 81 9.42 -1.96 -17.10
N PHE A 82 9.15 -2.54 -18.27
CA PHE A 82 7.89 -2.33 -18.99
C PHE A 82 6.69 -2.76 -18.15
N LEU A 83 6.72 -3.97 -17.59
CA LEU A 83 5.60 -4.51 -16.80
C LEU A 83 5.45 -3.80 -15.45
N ALA A 84 6.55 -3.50 -14.76
CA ALA A 84 6.55 -2.74 -13.52
C ALA A 84 5.97 -1.33 -13.72
N SER A 85 6.29 -0.67 -14.84
CA SER A 85 5.70 0.63 -15.18
C SER A 85 4.20 0.51 -15.45
N ALA A 86 3.79 -0.52 -16.20
CA ALA A 86 2.39 -0.76 -16.52
C ALA A 86 1.54 -1.15 -15.29
N GLU A 87 2.18 -1.75 -14.27
CA GLU A 87 1.55 -2.18 -13.02
C GLU A 87 1.76 -1.18 -11.87
N GLY A 88 2.40 -0.03 -12.10
CA GLY A 88 2.69 0.94 -11.04
C GLY A 88 3.60 0.41 -9.93
N ASP A 89 4.36 -0.65 -10.18
CA ASP A 89 5.28 -1.25 -9.22
C ASP A 89 6.62 -0.53 -9.21
N HIS A 90 6.72 0.46 -8.32
CA HIS A 90 7.93 1.29 -8.23
C HIS A 90 9.14 0.50 -7.73
N VAL A 91 8.95 -0.55 -6.94
CA VAL A 91 10.06 -1.35 -6.41
C VAL A 91 10.65 -2.21 -7.51
N ALA A 92 9.79 -2.94 -8.25
CA ALA A 92 10.25 -3.68 -9.41
C ALA A 92 10.81 -2.76 -10.50
N LEU A 93 10.25 -1.55 -10.65
CA LEU A 93 10.78 -0.54 -11.56
C LEU A 93 12.21 -0.14 -11.17
N LEU A 94 12.45 0.22 -9.91
CA LEU A 94 13.78 0.59 -9.40
C LEU A 94 14.77 -0.58 -9.53
N SER A 95 14.33 -1.80 -9.23
CA SER A 95 15.13 -3.01 -9.42
C SER A 95 15.50 -3.20 -10.89
N ALA A 96 14.54 -3.07 -11.81
CA ALA A 96 14.76 -3.23 -13.24
C ALA A 96 15.69 -2.15 -13.80
N LEU A 97 15.54 -0.88 -13.36
CA LEU A 97 16.44 0.22 -13.71
C LEU A 97 17.86 -0.07 -13.23
N THR A 98 18.01 -0.56 -12.00
CA THR A 98 19.31 -0.93 -11.42
C THR A 98 19.95 -2.11 -12.16
N GLU A 99 19.19 -3.15 -12.50
CA GLU A 99 19.65 -4.30 -13.31
C GLU A 99 20.16 -3.85 -14.70
N MET A 100 19.63 -2.75 -15.24
CA MET A 100 20.08 -2.15 -16.50
C MET A 100 21.28 -1.20 -16.35
N GLY A 101 21.76 -0.97 -15.12
CA GLY A 101 22.86 -0.05 -14.83
C GLY A 101 22.45 1.43 -14.79
N LEU A 102 21.15 1.73 -14.66
CA LEU A 102 20.68 3.09 -14.41
C LEU A 102 20.84 3.41 -12.93
N ILE A 103 21.61 4.46 -12.63
CA ILE A 103 21.86 4.91 -11.26
C ILE A 103 21.11 6.23 -11.05
N LEU A 104 20.09 6.21 -10.19
CA LEU A 104 19.39 7.43 -9.76
C LEU A 104 20.17 8.10 -8.63
N ARG A 105 20.23 9.43 -8.67
CA ARG A 105 20.95 10.25 -7.70
C ARG A 105 20.30 10.26 -6.32
N LEU A 106 19.00 9.98 -6.29
CA LEU A 106 18.20 9.88 -5.08
C LEU A 106 17.29 8.66 -5.18
N ASP A 107 17.23 7.87 -4.12
CA ASP A 107 16.30 6.74 -3.96
C ASP A 107 14.92 7.24 -3.50
N ILE A 108 14.37 8.19 -4.26
CA ILE A 108 13.06 8.76 -4.06
C ILE A 108 12.20 8.52 -5.32
N PRO A 109 10.90 8.24 -5.16
CA PRO A 109 10.05 7.79 -6.25
C PRO A 109 9.83 8.82 -7.37
N GLU A 110 9.98 10.12 -7.09
CA GLU A 110 9.68 11.19 -8.03
C GLU A 110 10.59 11.13 -9.30
N PRO A 111 11.94 11.06 -9.20
CA PRO A 111 12.85 10.72 -10.30
C PRO A 111 12.50 9.47 -11.11
N ALA A 112 12.20 8.35 -10.43
CA ALA A 112 11.91 7.08 -11.09
C ALA A 112 10.60 7.17 -11.89
N MET A 113 9.61 7.88 -11.35
CA MET A 113 8.33 8.16 -12.01
C MET A 113 8.49 9.09 -13.21
N GLU A 114 9.35 10.11 -13.13
CA GLU A 114 9.64 10.94 -14.29
C GLU A 114 10.25 10.12 -15.44
N VAL A 115 11.19 9.23 -15.12
CA VAL A 115 11.78 8.32 -16.11
C VAL A 115 10.70 7.39 -16.69
N ALA A 116 9.91 6.72 -15.85
CA ALA A 116 8.86 5.81 -16.33
C ALA A 116 7.77 6.52 -17.16
N ALA A 117 7.33 7.72 -16.75
CA ALA A 117 6.33 8.50 -17.47
C ALA A 117 6.79 8.90 -18.88
N VAL A 118 8.07 9.21 -19.06
CA VAL A 118 8.67 9.49 -20.38
C VAL A 118 8.64 8.24 -21.26
N PHE A 119 9.00 7.08 -20.70
CA PHE A 119 9.05 5.84 -21.45
C PHE A 119 7.67 5.26 -21.80
N PHE A 120 6.64 5.43 -20.97
CA PHE A 120 5.39 4.67 -21.14
C PHE A 120 4.12 5.52 -21.31
N ARG A 121 4.26 6.80 -21.69
CA ARG A 121 3.12 7.63 -22.13
C ARG A 121 2.39 7.05 -23.35
N ASN A 122 1.07 7.24 -23.39
CA ASN A 122 0.22 6.93 -24.56
C ASN A 122 0.51 7.89 -25.73
N SER A 123 0.13 7.51 -26.96
CA SER A 123 0.10 8.45 -28.08
C SER A 123 -0.98 9.51 -27.86
N SER A 124 -0.66 10.77 -28.11
CA SER A 124 -1.61 11.87 -28.22
C SER A 124 -1.94 12.16 -29.68
N LEU A 125 -3.14 12.66 -29.94
CA LEU A 125 -3.46 13.20 -31.26
C LEU A 125 -2.63 14.47 -31.52
N ALA A 126 -2.41 14.82 -32.80
CA ALA A 126 -1.56 15.95 -33.17
C ALA A 126 -2.02 17.29 -32.54
N HIS A 127 -3.33 17.49 -32.37
CA HIS A 127 -3.90 18.68 -31.75
C HIS A 127 -3.80 18.70 -30.21
N GLU A 128 -3.62 17.55 -29.57
CA GLU A 128 -3.50 17.38 -28.10
C GLU A 128 -2.04 17.33 -27.63
N ALA A 129 -1.10 17.17 -28.57
CA ALA A 129 0.33 17.03 -28.28
C ALA A 129 0.89 18.22 -27.48
N VAL A 130 0.47 19.45 -27.82
CA VAL A 130 0.90 20.67 -27.12
C VAL A 130 0.41 20.69 -25.67
N GLN A 131 -0.85 20.31 -25.42
CA GLN A 131 -1.42 20.23 -24.07
C GLN A 131 -0.75 19.15 -23.23
N THR A 132 -0.44 18.00 -23.85
CA THR A 132 0.26 16.89 -23.20
C THR A 132 1.69 17.30 -22.80
N ILE A 133 2.41 18.00 -23.68
CA ILE A 133 3.75 18.53 -23.35
C ILE A 133 3.67 19.57 -22.22
N LYS A 134 2.64 20.41 -22.23
CA LYS A 134 2.41 21.41 -21.19
C LYS A 134 2.15 20.74 -19.82
N SER A 135 1.27 19.75 -19.75
CA SER A 135 0.97 19.06 -18.48
C SER A 135 2.21 18.36 -17.91
N LEU A 136 3.05 17.74 -18.76
CA LEU A 136 4.31 17.13 -18.35
C LEU A 136 5.29 18.17 -17.80
N SER A 137 5.37 19.35 -18.42
CA SER A 137 6.22 20.44 -17.92
C SER A 137 5.77 20.95 -16.55
N GLU A 138 4.45 21.02 -16.32
CA GLU A 138 3.86 21.41 -15.04
C GLU A 138 4.11 20.33 -13.98
N GLN A 139 3.95 19.06 -14.33
CA GLN A 139 4.21 17.92 -13.44
C GLN A 139 5.68 17.88 -13.01
N ARG A 140 6.63 18.04 -13.95
CA ARG A 140 8.06 18.15 -13.66
C ARG A 140 8.37 19.33 -12.75
N THR A 141 7.70 20.46 -12.96
CA THR A 141 7.86 21.64 -12.10
C THR A 141 7.38 21.38 -10.68
N ARG A 142 6.25 20.66 -10.49
CA ARG A 142 5.76 20.25 -9.17
C ARG A 142 6.72 19.27 -8.48
N SER A 143 7.20 18.25 -9.20
CA SER A 143 8.19 17.30 -8.69
C SER A 143 9.47 18.01 -8.21
N LEU A 144 10.00 18.94 -9.00
CA LEU A 144 11.19 19.71 -8.62
C LEU A 144 10.95 20.60 -7.39
N LYS A 145 9.75 21.18 -7.24
CA LYS A 145 9.38 21.93 -6.02
C LYS A 145 9.32 21.02 -4.79
N ALA A 146 8.73 19.83 -4.91
CA ALA A 146 8.68 18.86 -3.81
C ALA A 146 10.10 18.42 -3.38
N ILE A 147 11.00 18.19 -4.34
CA ILE A 147 12.42 17.92 -4.07
C ILE A 147 13.09 19.13 -3.41
N GLN A 148 12.83 20.33 -3.91
CA GLN A 148 13.39 21.56 -3.36
C GLN A 148 13.00 21.76 -1.89
N GLU A 149 11.74 21.53 -1.54
CA GLU A 149 11.23 21.64 -0.17
C GLU A 149 11.80 20.55 0.74
N LYS A 150 11.77 19.28 0.30
CA LYS A 150 12.30 18.14 1.08
C LYS A 150 13.82 18.27 1.35
N MET A 151 14.59 18.66 0.33
CA MET A 151 16.06 18.72 0.41
C MET A 151 16.60 20.09 0.84
N LYS A 152 15.73 21.09 1.00
CA LYS A 152 16.09 22.48 1.33
C LYS A 152 17.09 23.11 0.34
N TYR A 153 17.00 22.74 -0.94
CA TYR A 153 17.86 23.29 -1.99
C TYR A 153 17.50 24.73 -2.33
N ASN A 154 18.51 25.52 -2.68
CA ASN A 154 18.30 26.85 -3.24
C ASN A 154 17.94 26.80 -4.74
N ASN A 155 17.45 27.93 -5.28
CA ASN A 155 17.03 28.02 -6.68
C ASN A 155 18.15 27.74 -7.72
N LYS A 156 19.42 27.88 -7.34
CA LYS A 156 20.55 27.56 -8.24
C LYS A 156 20.90 26.07 -8.21
N GLU A 157 20.83 25.44 -7.04
CA GLU A 157 21.06 24.01 -6.85
C GLU A 157 19.99 23.17 -7.55
N ILE A 158 18.71 23.52 -7.38
CA ILE A 158 17.61 22.78 -8.02
C ILE A 158 17.65 22.87 -9.55
N LYS A 159 18.07 24.02 -10.11
CA LYS A 159 18.24 24.18 -11.57
C LYS A 159 19.34 23.30 -12.16
N ARG A 160 20.31 22.88 -11.33
CA ARG A 160 21.42 21.99 -11.73
C ARG A 160 21.21 20.55 -11.28
N PHE A 161 20.09 20.26 -10.62
CA PHE A 161 19.79 18.93 -10.14
C PHE A 161 19.46 18.02 -11.32
N ASN A 162 20.32 17.04 -11.56
CA ASN A 162 20.02 15.92 -12.45
C ASN A 162 19.63 14.71 -11.57
N PRO A 163 18.41 14.18 -11.70
CA PRO A 163 17.97 13.01 -10.95
C PRO A 163 18.66 11.69 -11.38
N VAL A 164 19.30 11.66 -12.56
CA VAL A 164 19.97 10.46 -13.08
C VAL A 164 21.47 10.68 -13.13
N ASP A 165 22.23 9.84 -12.43
CA ASP A 165 23.69 9.87 -12.41
C ASP A 165 24.28 9.08 -13.59
N VAL A 166 23.70 7.93 -13.94
CA VAL A 166 24.12 7.10 -15.08
C VAL A 166 22.92 6.66 -15.89
N PHE A 167 22.92 6.91 -17.22
CA PHE A 167 21.87 6.48 -18.14
C PHE A 167 22.43 5.48 -19.17
N PRO A 168 21.94 4.23 -19.22
CA PRO A 168 22.45 3.22 -20.15
C PRO A 168 22.23 3.59 -21.61
N GLY A 169 23.25 3.38 -22.47
CA GLY A 169 23.16 3.72 -23.90
C GLY A 169 22.04 2.97 -24.66
N ASP A 170 21.75 1.73 -24.25
CA ASP A 170 20.69 0.91 -24.86
C ASP A 170 19.29 1.51 -24.63
N MET A 171 19.08 2.16 -23.48
CA MET A 171 17.83 2.83 -23.12
C MET A 171 17.59 4.08 -23.98
N VAL A 172 18.65 4.74 -24.46
CA VAL A 172 18.53 5.93 -25.32
C VAL A 172 17.96 5.56 -26.69
N ILE A 173 18.47 4.48 -27.29
CA ILE A 173 17.98 4.00 -28.58
C ILE A 173 16.53 3.51 -28.45
N PHE A 174 16.22 2.83 -27.36
CA PHE A 174 14.84 2.43 -27.11
C PHE A 174 13.88 3.62 -26.93
N ALA A 175 14.25 4.62 -26.11
CA ALA A 175 13.44 5.83 -25.91
C ALA A 175 13.11 6.49 -27.26
N ARG A 176 14.12 6.60 -28.12
CA ARG A 176 13.98 7.11 -29.48
C ARG A 176 13.00 6.29 -30.32
N VAL A 177 13.08 4.96 -30.30
CA VAL A 177 12.17 4.08 -31.03
C VAL A 177 10.72 4.31 -30.60
N LEU A 178 10.44 4.36 -29.29
CA LEU A 178 9.09 4.63 -28.80
C LEU A 178 8.58 6.01 -29.20
N ASP A 179 9.42 7.04 -29.12
CA ASP A 179 9.03 8.39 -29.49
C ASP A 179 8.77 8.54 -30.99
N LEU A 180 9.52 7.84 -31.83
CA LEU A 180 9.29 7.80 -33.27
C LEU A 180 8.01 7.02 -33.62
N LEU A 181 7.74 5.89 -32.96
CA LEU A 181 6.46 5.18 -33.10
C LEU A 181 5.28 6.07 -32.69
N ARG A 182 5.40 6.80 -31.58
CA ARG A 182 4.38 7.78 -31.14
C ARG A 182 4.19 8.90 -32.16
N GLY A 183 5.28 9.44 -32.69
CA GLY A 183 5.25 10.44 -33.76
C GLY A 183 4.51 9.92 -34.99
N LEU A 184 4.74 8.65 -35.34
CA LEU A 184 4.06 7.98 -36.43
C LEU A 184 2.54 7.87 -36.17
N SER A 185 2.13 7.45 -34.98
CA SER A 185 0.70 7.43 -34.58
C SER A 185 0.06 8.81 -34.66
N SER A 186 0.74 9.84 -34.17
CA SER A 186 0.27 11.22 -34.23
C SER A 186 0.13 11.70 -35.68
N SER A 187 1.06 11.34 -36.56
CA SER A 187 1.02 11.75 -37.98
C SER A 187 -0.12 11.12 -38.76
N LEU A 188 -0.51 9.90 -38.38
CA LEU A 188 -1.63 9.16 -38.99
C LEU A 188 -2.97 9.41 -38.27
N ASN A 189 -2.97 10.25 -37.23
CA ASN A 189 -4.13 10.57 -36.40
C ASN A 189 -4.76 9.32 -35.74
N VAL A 190 -3.92 8.43 -35.23
CA VAL A 190 -4.28 7.14 -34.62
C VAL A 190 -3.97 7.17 -33.12
N ARG A 191 -4.84 6.58 -32.29
CA ARG A 191 -4.58 6.38 -30.85
C ARG A 191 -4.15 4.94 -30.59
N ILE A 192 -2.94 4.78 -30.08
CA ILE A 192 -2.34 3.50 -29.76
C ILE A 192 -2.00 3.45 -28.29
N VAL A 193 -2.48 2.38 -27.64
CA VAL A 193 -2.04 2.01 -26.30
C VAL A 193 -0.89 1.01 -26.47
N TYR A 194 0.32 1.53 -26.64
CA TYR A 194 1.54 0.72 -26.83
C TYR A 194 1.71 -0.36 -25.77
N LEU A 195 1.29 -0.03 -24.54
CA LEU A 195 1.34 -0.92 -23.41
C LEU A 195 0.58 -2.22 -23.67
N ASP A 196 -0.60 -2.16 -24.28
CA ASP A 196 -1.45 -3.33 -24.50
C ASP A 196 -0.88 -4.25 -25.58
N ILE A 197 -0.30 -3.65 -26.63
CA ILE A 197 0.28 -4.40 -27.76
C ILE A 197 1.59 -5.08 -27.36
N MET A 198 2.45 -4.37 -26.60
CA MET A 198 3.78 -4.86 -26.24
C MET A 198 3.76 -5.79 -25.01
N ARG A 199 2.76 -5.70 -24.14
CA ARG A 199 2.65 -6.49 -22.89
C ARG A 199 2.79 -8.01 -23.12
N PRO A 200 2.09 -8.66 -24.07
CA PRO A 200 2.20 -10.12 -24.25
C PRO A 200 3.63 -10.57 -24.57
N PHE A 201 4.38 -9.75 -25.31
CA PHE A 201 5.77 -10.04 -25.66
C PHE A 201 6.69 -9.88 -24.45
N ALA A 202 6.53 -8.81 -23.66
CA ALA A 202 7.26 -8.63 -22.41
C ALA A 202 6.96 -9.76 -21.41
N GLU A 203 5.68 -10.15 -21.27
CA GLU A 203 5.26 -11.28 -20.45
C GLU A 203 5.91 -12.59 -20.91
N HIS A 204 6.02 -12.83 -22.22
CA HIS A 204 6.66 -14.02 -22.78
C HIS A 204 8.14 -14.14 -22.37
N VAL A 205 8.90 -13.04 -22.39
CA VAL A 205 10.30 -13.02 -21.94
C VAL A 205 10.43 -13.47 -20.48
N LEU A 206 9.50 -13.04 -19.64
CA LEU A 206 9.51 -13.39 -18.22
C LEU A 206 8.96 -14.80 -17.97
N GLN A 207 7.90 -15.22 -18.69
CA GLN A 207 7.29 -16.55 -18.55
C GLN A 207 8.26 -17.68 -18.92
N GLY A 208 9.19 -17.45 -19.86
CA GLY A 208 10.28 -18.38 -20.17
C GLY A 208 11.18 -18.72 -18.98
N ASN A 209 11.19 -17.87 -17.94
CA ASN A 209 11.95 -18.03 -16.70
C ASN A 209 11.08 -18.23 -15.44
N ILE A 210 9.85 -17.71 -15.40
CA ILE A 210 8.95 -17.86 -14.23
C ILE A 210 8.52 -19.32 -14.04
N TYR A 211 8.42 -20.10 -15.12
CA TYR A 211 8.12 -21.53 -15.07
C TYR A 211 9.34 -22.44 -15.19
N LYS A 212 10.53 -21.87 -15.40
CA LYS A 212 11.81 -22.56 -15.32
C LYS A 212 12.60 -22.07 -14.11
N THR A 213 12.00 -22.17 -12.92
CA THR A 213 12.82 -22.60 -11.78
C THR A 213 13.55 -23.87 -12.21
N PRO A 214 14.86 -24.00 -11.93
CA PRO A 214 15.60 -25.22 -12.24
C PRO A 214 14.77 -26.43 -11.86
N SER A 215 14.62 -27.32 -12.83
CA SER A 215 13.91 -28.59 -12.77
C SER A 215 14.04 -29.25 -11.39
N GLY A 216 12.92 -29.37 -10.67
CA GLY A 216 12.78 -30.22 -9.49
C GLY A 216 13.40 -29.69 -8.19
N ASN A 217 12.54 -29.24 -7.26
CA ASN A 217 12.81 -29.06 -5.82
C ASN A 217 14.11 -28.37 -5.39
N LEU A 218 14.02 -27.11 -4.92
CA LEU A 218 14.81 -26.45 -3.85
C LEU A 218 14.57 -24.92 -4.02
N GLN A 219 13.72 -24.15 -3.34
CA GLN A 219 12.96 -24.25 -2.10
C GLN A 219 11.82 -23.22 -2.25
N TRP A 220 10.58 -23.66 -2.52
CA TRP A 220 9.43 -22.73 -2.60
C TRP A 220 9.06 -22.16 -1.22
N PHE A 221 9.33 -22.95 -0.20
CA PHE A 221 9.29 -22.54 1.19
C PHE A 221 10.64 -21.98 1.61
N HIS A 222 10.61 -20.98 2.46
CA HIS A 222 11.79 -20.58 3.22
C HIS A 222 12.20 -21.71 4.18
N ASP A 223 13.50 -21.99 4.24
CA ASP A 223 14.03 -23.12 5.02
C ASP A 223 13.91 -22.87 6.53
N THR A 224 12.82 -23.38 7.10
CA THR A 224 12.49 -23.23 8.52
C THR A 224 11.99 -24.57 9.07
N PRO A 225 12.40 -24.92 10.30
CA PRO A 225 11.90 -26.12 10.96
C PRO A 225 10.39 -26.01 11.18
N LEU A 226 9.70 -27.15 11.19
CA LEU A 226 8.29 -27.20 11.56
C LEU A 226 8.13 -26.93 13.05
N HIS A 227 7.20 -26.04 13.40
CA HIS A 227 6.81 -25.74 14.77
C HIS A 227 5.72 -26.70 15.28
N SER A 228 4.95 -27.31 14.39
CA SER A 228 3.90 -28.28 14.75
C SER A 228 3.55 -29.24 13.60
N SER A 229 2.78 -30.29 13.92
CA SER A 229 2.17 -31.18 12.90
C SER A 229 1.17 -30.44 12.01
N VAL A 230 0.45 -29.45 12.57
CA VAL A 230 -0.50 -28.59 11.85
C VAL A 230 0.21 -27.79 10.76
N GLU A 231 1.41 -27.26 11.06
CA GLU A 231 2.24 -26.58 10.07
C GLU A 231 2.62 -27.51 8.90
N GLY A 232 2.93 -28.78 9.19
CA GLY A 232 3.22 -29.77 8.14
C GLY A 232 2.06 -29.95 7.17
N LYS A 233 0.83 -30.05 7.67
CA LYS A 233 -0.40 -30.15 6.85
C LYS A 233 -0.69 -28.85 6.09
N LEU A 234 -0.47 -27.70 6.74
CA LEU A 234 -0.59 -26.40 6.07
C LEU A 234 0.38 -26.32 4.87
N ARG A 235 1.64 -26.72 5.02
CA ARG A 235 2.61 -26.68 3.91
C ARG A 235 2.16 -27.55 2.73
N GLN A 236 1.48 -28.67 2.96
CA GLN A 236 0.88 -29.46 1.88
C GLN A 236 -0.25 -28.71 1.17
N LEU A 237 -1.19 -28.13 1.92
CA LEU A 237 -2.25 -27.29 1.35
C LEU A 237 -1.67 -26.14 0.50
N LEU A 238 -0.61 -25.49 0.98
CA LEU A 238 0.04 -24.40 0.24
C LEU A 238 0.65 -24.87 -1.09
N LEU A 239 1.16 -26.11 -1.17
CA LEU A 239 1.61 -26.69 -2.43
C LEU A 239 0.43 -26.91 -3.40
N ASP A 240 -0.71 -27.39 -2.91
CA ASP A 240 -1.91 -27.58 -3.72
C ASP A 240 -2.46 -26.24 -4.25
N LEU A 241 -2.53 -25.23 -3.38
CA LEU A 241 -2.92 -23.88 -3.77
C LEU A 241 -1.96 -23.27 -4.79
N ARG A 242 -0.65 -23.54 -4.67
CA ARG A 242 0.36 -23.13 -5.67
C ARG A 242 0.11 -23.82 -7.01
N ASN A 243 -0.07 -25.14 -7.02
CA ASN A 243 -0.27 -25.93 -8.24
C ASN A 243 -1.53 -25.49 -8.99
N ASN A 244 -2.54 -25.01 -8.26
CA ASN A 244 -3.76 -24.42 -8.82
C ASN A 244 -3.66 -22.92 -9.11
N ASN A 245 -2.44 -22.36 -9.08
CA ASN A 245 -2.16 -20.94 -9.32
C ASN A 245 -2.96 -19.98 -8.41
N LYS A 246 -3.32 -20.38 -7.18
CA LYS A 246 -4.11 -19.55 -6.24
C LYS A 246 -3.27 -18.63 -5.37
N ILE A 247 -1.98 -18.92 -5.22
CA ILE A 247 -1.05 -18.12 -4.41
C ILE A 247 0.21 -17.78 -5.21
N LEU A 248 0.83 -16.65 -4.90
CA LEU A 248 2.10 -16.19 -5.49
C LEU A 248 3.20 -16.09 -4.42
N GLY A 249 2.95 -15.31 -3.39
CA GLY A 249 3.76 -15.19 -2.18
C GLY A 249 2.83 -15.12 -0.98
N ILE A 250 3.19 -15.83 0.08
CA ILE A 250 2.39 -15.97 1.28
C ILE A 250 3.25 -16.12 2.53
N GLN A 251 2.80 -15.55 3.64
CA GLN A 251 3.25 -15.93 4.97
C GLN A 251 2.03 -16.32 5.82
N VAL A 252 2.22 -17.31 6.68
CA VAL A 252 1.25 -17.72 7.70
C VAL A 252 1.98 -17.84 9.02
N CYS A 253 1.51 -17.13 10.03
CA CYS A 253 2.00 -17.25 11.40
C CYS A 253 0.81 -17.45 12.34
N ALA A 254 0.89 -18.42 13.23
CA ALA A 254 -0.18 -18.70 14.19
C ALA A 254 0.38 -19.01 15.57
N TYR A 255 -0.37 -18.57 16.59
CA TYR A 255 -0.11 -18.82 17.99
C TYR A 255 -1.25 -19.66 18.59
N LYS A 256 -0.89 -20.56 19.50
CA LYS A 256 -1.81 -21.29 20.37
C LYS A 256 -1.24 -21.27 21.78
N ASP A 257 -2.03 -20.82 22.75
CA ASP A 257 -1.62 -20.71 24.15
C ASP A 257 -0.33 -19.90 24.33
N GLY A 258 -0.23 -18.79 23.59
CA GLY A 258 0.95 -17.91 23.59
C GLY A 258 2.19 -18.47 22.88
N LYS A 259 2.15 -19.69 22.33
CA LYS A 259 3.28 -20.33 21.64
C LYS A 259 3.09 -20.32 20.13
N VAL A 260 4.16 -20.06 19.40
CA VAL A 260 4.19 -20.15 17.93
C VAL A 260 4.01 -21.61 17.51
N ILE A 261 2.96 -21.90 16.75
CA ILE A 261 2.68 -23.23 16.20
C ILE A 261 2.86 -23.30 14.68
N ILE A 262 2.89 -22.15 14.00
CA ILE A 262 3.10 -22.02 12.57
C ILE A 262 3.95 -20.77 12.33
N ASP A 263 5.03 -20.88 11.57
CA ASP A 263 5.85 -19.76 11.07
C ASP A 263 6.34 -20.11 9.66
N THR A 264 5.42 -20.09 8.70
CA THR A 264 5.68 -20.51 7.31
C THR A 264 5.72 -19.30 6.38
N SER A 265 6.77 -19.23 5.56
CA SER A 265 6.90 -18.30 4.45
C SER A 265 7.13 -19.06 3.15
N ALA A 266 6.39 -18.71 2.11
CA ALA A 266 6.50 -19.37 0.82
C ALA A 266 6.28 -18.39 -0.33
N GLY A 267 6.97 -18.66 -1.42
CA GLY A 267 6.73 -18.02 -2.69
C GLY A 267 7.65 -16.88 -3.05
N VAL A 268 7.18 -16.00 -3.92
CA VAL A 268 7.99 -14.87 -4.45
C VAL A 268 7.36 -13.53 -4.15
N LEU A 269 8.18 -12.48 -4.07
CA LEU A 269 7.76 -11.12 -3.69
C LEU A 269 6.83 -10.48 -4.73
N GLY A 270 6.87 -10.87 -6.00
CA GLY A 270 5.97 -10.33 -7.01
C GLY A 270 5.95 -11.16 -8.29
N LYS A 271 4.99 -10.89 -9.18
CA LYS A 271 4.85 -11.63 -10.46
C LYS A 271 6.10 -11.49 -11.32
N ASN A 272 6.72 -10.32 -11.26
CA ASN A 272 7.92 -9.97 -12.03
C ASN A 272 9.19 -9.89 -11.13
N ASP A 273 9.05 -10.22 -9.84
CA ASP A 273 10.12 -10.21 -8.85
C ASP A 273 10.35 -11.63 -8.31
N PRO A 274 11.40 -12.33 -8.79
CA PRO A 274 11.63 -13.74 -8.48
C PRO A 274 12.23 -13.96 -7.08
N ARG A 275 12.48 -12.90 -6.31
CA ARG A 275 13.05 -13.03 -4.96
C ARG A 275 12.07 -13.75 -4.05
N LEU A 276 12.58 -14.68 -3.24
CA LEU A 276 11.76 -15.49 -2.35
C LEU A 276 11.18 -14.66 -1.21
N VAL A 277 9.95 -14.97 -0.83
CA VAL A 277 9.32 -14.48 0.40
C VAL A 277 10.11 -15.00 1.59
N GLN A 278 10.64 -14.05 2.37
CA GLN A 278 11.31 -14.29 3.64
C GLN A 278 10.35 -14.07 4.81
N PRO A 279 10.63 -14.59 6.02
CA PRO A 279 9.80 -14.36 7.22
C PRO A 279 9.61 -12.88 7.60
N ASP A 280 10.54 -12.01 7.21
CA ASP A 280 10.52 -10.56 7.43
C ASP A 280 10.08 -9.75 6.21
N SER A 281 9.62 -10.43 5.15
CA SER A 281 9.02 -9.76 3.98
C SER A 281 7.74 -9.03 4.40
N LEU A 282 7.52 -7.87 3.80
CA LEU A 282 6.47 -6.92 4.16
C LEU A 282 5.38 -6.94 3.10
N PHE A 283 4.18 -7.34 3.49
CA PHE A 283 3.03 -7.40 2.60
C PHE A 283 2.07 -6.24 2.88
N PRO A 284 1.44 -5.65 1.85
CA PRO A 284 0.31 -4.76 2.06
C PRO A 284 -0.86 -5.55 2.67
N VAL A 285 -1.41 -5.07 3.78
CA VAL A 285 -2.48 -5.77 4.51
C VAL A 285 -3.86 -5.11 4.47
N PHE A 286 -4.02 -4.04 3.69
CA PHE A 286 -5.31 -3.39 3.46
C PHE A 286 -6.04 -3.09 4.78
N SER A 287 -7.34 -3.36 4.85
CA SER A 287 -8.17 -3.08 6.00
C SER A 287 -7.72 -3.79 7.29
N ALA A 288 -6.85 -4.81 7.24
CA ALA A 288 -6.25 -5.35 8.46
C ALA A 288 -5.51 -4.27 9.29
N THR A 289 -5.07 -3.20 8.63
CA THR A 289 -4.51 -1.98 9.25
C THR A 289 -5.44 -1.36 10.29
N LYS A 290 -6.78 -1.42 10.08
CA LYS A 290 -7.76 -0.86 11.02
C LYS A 290 -7.66 -1.53 12.38
N GLY A 291 -7.45 -2.85 12.43
CA GLY A 291 -7.27 -3.56 13.70
C GLY A 291 -6.05 -3.07 14.48
N ILE A 292 -4.97 -2.67 13.80
CA ILE A 292 -3.79 -2.06 14.42
C ILE A 292 -4.12 -0.66 14.95
N THR A 293 -4.74 0.18 14.12
CA THR A 293 -5.16 1.54 14.47
C THR A 293 -6.13 1.56 15.66
N SER A 294 -7.07 0.61 15.72
CA SER A 294 -7.99 0.44 16.84
C SER A 294 -7.27 0.09 18.14
N GLY A 295 -6.23 -0.75 18.07
CA GLY A 295 -5.38 -1.05 19.22
C GLY A 295 -4.72 0.19 19.81
N LEU A 296 -4.28 1.14 18.97
CA LEU A 296 -3.70 2.40 19.44
C LEU A 296 -4.70 3.28 20.20
N LEU A 297 -5.95 3.36 19.71
CA LEU A 297 -7.01 4.08 20.43
C LEU A 297 -7.31 3.44 21.78
N HIS A 298 -7.47 2.11 21.81
CA HIS A 298 -7.68 1.38 23.06
C HIS A 298 -6.48 1.51 24.00
N TRP A 299 -5.26 1.62 23.49
CA TRP A 299 -4.07 1.87 24.31
C TRP A 299 -4.14 3.25 24.99
N LEU A 300 -4.62 4.28 24.28
CA LEU A 300 -4.87 5.59 24.88
C LEU A 300 -5.98 5.55 25.93
N VAL A 301 -7.02 4.74 25.72
CA VAL A 301 -8.09 4.50 26.71
C VAL A 301 -7.52 3.84 27.97
N ASP A 302 -6.71 2.80 27.82
CA ASP A 302 -6.03 2.09 28.92
C ASP A 302 -5.08 3.01 29.71
N LYS A 303 -4.45 3.98 29.02
CA LYS A 303 -3.62 5.03 29.66
C LYS A 303 -4.44 6.16 30.28
N GLY A 304 -5.77 6.13 30.21
CA GLY A 304 -6.66 7.18 30.72
C GLY A 304 -6.56 8.51 29.96
N LYS A 305 -6.02 8.49 28.74
CA LYS A 305 -5.91 9.68 27.86
C LYS A 305 -7.11 9.89 26.96
N LEU A 306 -7.98 8.89 26.87
CA LEU A 306 -9.14 8.88 25.99
C LEU A 306 -10.29 8.15 26.67
N ASN A 307 -11.53 8.58 26.46
CA ASN A 307 -12.72 7.82 26.86
C ASN A 307 -13.57 7.46 25.63
N LEU A 308 -14.05 6.22 25.56
CA LEU A 308 -14.86 5.70 24.45
C LEU A 308 -16.22 6.41 24.33
N GLU A 309 -16.76 6.95 25.43
CA GLU A 309 -18.01 7.71 25.45
C GLU A 309 -17.82 9.21 25.21
N GLU A 310 -16.57 9.68 25.17
CA GLU A 310 -16.27 11.09 24.96
C GLU A 310 -16.64 11.53 23.55
N ASN A 311 -17.21 12.73 23.45
CA ASN A 311 -17.46 13.35 22.15
C ASN A 311 -16.13 13.71 21.49
N VAL A 312 -15.98 13.34 20.22
CA VAL A 312 -14.76 13.60 19.44
C VAL A 312 -14.44 15.10 19.41
N ALA A 313 -15.45 15.96 19.44
CA ALA A 313 -15.28 17.41 19.49
C ALA A 313 -14.54 17.93 20.74
N ASN A 314 -14.56 17.20 21.87
CA ASN A 314 -13.83 17.58 23.07
C ASN A 314 -12.32 17.31 22.93
N ILE A 315 -11.97 16.27 22.17
CA ILE A 315 -10.60 15.84 21.90
C ILE A 315 -10.02 16.65 20.73
N TRP A 316 -10.81 16.79 19.67
CA TRP A 316 -10.49 17.48 18.43
C TRP A 316 -11.52 18.59 18.17
N PRO A 317 -11.31 19.81 18.70
CA PRO A 317 -12.29 20.90 18.64
C PRO A 317 -12.75 21.28 17.22
N GLY A 318 -11.85 21.20 16.23
CA GLY A 318 -12.19 21.47 14.83
C GLY A 318 -13.21 20.48 14.24
N PHE A 319 -13.36 19.30 14.83
CA PHE A 319 -14.28 18.26 14.38
C PHE A 319 -15.75 18.59 14.69
N GLY A 320 -16.05 19.37 15.73
CA GLY A 320 -17.42 19.57 16.23
C GLY A 320 -18.39 20.34 15.32
N SER A 321 -17.97 20.78 14.15
CA SER A 321 -18.81 21.50 13.19
C SER A 321 -19.83 20.58 12.51
N ASN A 322 -20.86 21.14 11.86
CA ASN A 322 -21.80 20.40 10.98
C ASN A 322 -22.50 19.21 11.66
N ARG A 323 -22.98 19.40 12.90
CA ARG A 323 -23.69 18.40 13.73
C ARG A 323 -22.81 17.20 14.16
N LYS A 324 -21.48 17.36 14.16
CA LYS A 324 -20.54 16.32 14.59
C LYS A 324 -20.19 16.41 16.08
N ASP A 325 -20.71 17.39 16.80
CA ASP A 325 -20.54 17.60 18.24
C ASP A 325 -21.09 16.45 19.10
N VAL A 326 -22.06 15.69 18.56
CA VAL A 326 -22.65 14.49 19.21
C VAL A 326 -21.91 13.18 18.89
N ILE A 327 -20.93 13.19 17.99
CA ILE A 327 -20.21 11.97 17.61
C ILE A 327 -19.25 11.58 18.72
N LYS A 328 -19.45 10.38 19.28
CA LYS A 328 -18.57 9.77 20.27
C LYS A 328 -17.42 9.00 19.62
N VAL A 329 -16.34 8.77 20.36
CA VAL A 329 -15.24 7.89 19.94
C VAL A 329 -15.75 6.49 19.57
N SER A 330 -16.70 5.94 20.34
CA SER A 330 -17.33 4.65 20.06
C SER A 330 -18.04 4.60 18.69
N HIS A 331 -18.71 5.67 18.27
CA HIS A 331 -19.36 5.75 16.95
C HIS A 331 -18.37 5.64 15.79
N ILE A 332 -17.14 6.11 15.97
CA ILE A 332 -16.09 5.98 14.96
C ILE A 332 -15.58 4.54 14.91
N LEU A 333 -15.26 3.98 16.08
CA LEU A 333 -14.72 2.63 16.21
C LEU A 333 -15.68 1.54 15.73
N ASN A 334 -16.99 1.73 15.95
CA ASN A 334 -18.02 0.75 15.57
C ASN A 334 -18.65 1.03 14.20
N HIS A 335 -18.14 2.01 13.44
CA HIS A 335 -18.66 2.41 12.13
C HIS A 335 -20.08 3.02 12.10
N THR A 336 -20.54 3.66 13.17
CA THR A 336 -21.86 4.34 13.22
C THR A 336 -21.78 5.87 13.18
N SER A 337 -20.65 6.47 12.81
CA SER A 337 -20.51 7.95 12.84
C SER A 337 -21.21 8.70 11.70
N GLY A 338 -21.64 7.99 10.65
CA GLY A 338 -22.21 8.58 9.45
C GLY A 338 -21.19 9.18 8.46
N LEU A 339 -19.89 8.93 8.66
CA LEU A 339 -18.79 9.46 7.83
C LEU A 339 -18.13 8.38 6.95
N GLN A 340 -18.86 7.33 6.60
CA GLN A 340 -18.35 6.19 5.83
C GLN A 340 -17.71 6.59 4.49
N ASN A 341 -18.25 7.61 3.81
CA ASN A 341 -17.81 8.07 2.49
C ASN A 341 -17.08 9.41 2.52
N ALA A 342 -16.71 9.93 3.70
CA ALA A 342 -16.15 11.28 3.85
C ALA A 342 -14.80 11.54 3.12
N LEU A 343 -14.22 10.50 2.48
CA LEU A 343 -13.04 10.59 1.60
C LEU A 343 -13.24 9.79 0.29
N ALA A 344 -14.48 9.47 -0.10
CA ALA A 344 -14.78 8.70 -1.31
C ALA A 344 -14.42 9.48 -2.59
N ASP A 345 -14.61 10.80 -2.57
CA ASP A 345 -14.40 11.71 -3.72
C ASP A 345 -12.93 12.04 -4.01
N LEU A 346 -11.98 11.58 -3.17
CA LEU A 346 -10.54 11.71 -3.46
C LEU A 346 -10.13 11.04 -4.78
N ARG A 347 -11.04 10.29 -5.43
CA ARG A 347 -10.85 9.68 -6.75
C ARG A 347 -11.09 10.65 -7.92
N GLY A 348 -11.82 11.74 -7.72
CA GLY A 348 -12.34 12.59 -8.81
C GLY A 348 -11.50 13.81 -9.16
N GLU A 349 -10.91 14.49 -8.17
CA GLU A 349 -10.30 15.83 -8.38
C GLU A 349 -8.76 15.81 -8.32
N ASP A 350 -8.17 15.10 -7.35
CA ASP A 350 -6.73 14.88 -7.23
C ASP A 350 -6.44 13.69 -6.28
N ALA A 351 -6.03 12.55 -6.86
CA ALA A 351 -5.71 11.35 -6.08
C ALA A 351 -4.50 11.52 -5.15
N THR A 352 -3.70 12.60 -5.29
CA THR A 352 -2.54 12.85 -4.44
C THR A 352 -2.89 13.40 -3.05
N VAL A 353 -4.12 13.91 -2.87
CA VAL A 353 -4.61 14.40 -1.58
C VAL A 353 -4.57 13.33 -0.50
N VAL A 354 -4.75 12.05 -0.87
CA VAL A 354 -4.66 10.91 0.06
C VAL A 354 -3.28 10.78 0.74
N TYR A 355 -2.26 11.46 0.22
CA TYR A 355 -0.92 11.50 0.81
C TYR A 355 -0.70 12.70 1.74
N ASP A 356 -1.62 13.67 1.74
CA ASP A 356 -1.60 14.83 2.62
C ASP A 356 -2.48 14.57 3.86
N TRP A 357 -1.80 14.34 4.98
CA TRP A 357 -2.45 14.04 6.25
C TRP A 357 -3.35 15.18 6.74
N ASP A 358 -2.83 16.40 6.72
CA ASP A 358 -3.50 17.56 7.30
C ASP A 358 -4.71 17.99 6.44
N GLU A 359 -4.58 17.92 5.11
CA GLU A 359 -5.69 18.16 4.19
C GLU A 359 -6.81 17.12 4.36
N CYS A 360 -6.46 15.83 4.52
CA CYS A 360 -7.46 14.79 4.75
C CYS A 360 -8.21 15.00 6.08
N LEU A 361 -7.50 15.36 7.16
CA LEU A 361 -8.13 15.70 8.44
C LEU A 361 -9.04 16.91 8.32
N TRP A 362 -8.62 17.94 7.60
CA TRP A 362 -9.42 19.13 7.36
C TRP A 362 -10.72 18.81 6.61
N ARG A 363 -10.65 18.01 5.53
CA ARG A 363 -11.84 17.58 4.77
C ARG A 363 -12.82 16.81 5.65
N LEU A 364 -12.33 15.88 6.46
CA LEU A 364 -13.18 15.14 7.41
C LEU A 364 -13.87 16.07 8.42
N ALA A 365 -13.12 17.03 8.97
CA ALA A 365 -13.66 18.00 9.91
C ALA A 365 -14.70 18.93 9.25
N ALA A 366 -14.60 19.19 7.94
CA ALA A 366 -15.50 20.07 7.21
C ALA A 366 -16.81 19.38 6.75
N LEU A 367 -16.88 18.05 6.71
CA LEU A 367 -18.05 17.34 6.19
C LEU A 367 -19.16 17.17 7.23
N ALA A 368 -20.39 16.97 6.73
CA ALA A 368 -21.53 16.56 7.55
C ALA A 368 -21.70 15.03 7.49
N PRO A 369 -22.16 14.38 8.58
CA PRO A 369 -22.56 12.97 8.53
C PRO A 369 -23.69 12.74 7.54
N GLU A 370 -23.59 11.68 6.74
CA GLU A 370 -24.63 11.24 5.80
C GLU A 370 -25.80 10.55 6.52
N THR A 371 -25.52 9.93 7.67
CA THR A 371 -26.51 9.30 8.52
C THR A 371 -26.41 9.85 9.94
N GLU A 372 -27.49 9.72 10.69
CA GLU A 372 -27.52 10.14 12.10
C GLU A 372 -26.52 9.30 12.91
N PRO A 373 -25.57 9.93 13.64
CA PRO A 373 -24.58 9.20 14.42
C PRO A 373 -25.22 8.22 15.42
N GLY A 374 -24.74 6.99 15.43
CA GLY A 374 -25.20 5.91 16.32
C GLY A 374 -26.35 5.06 15.75
N GLN A 375 -26.98 5.43 14.64
CA GLN A 375 -28.17 4.73 14.14
C GLN A 375 -27.87 3.54 13.23
N CYS A 376 -26.91 3.67 12.31
CA CYS A 376 -26.60 2.63 11.31
C CYS A 376 -25.11 2.30 11.29
N GLN A 377 -24.76 1.01 11.18
CA GLN A 377 -23.37 0.56 11.07
C GLN A 377 -22.96 0.44 9.60
N LEU A 378 -22.40 1.52 9.05
CA LEU A 378 -21.93 1.59 7.67
C LEU A 378 -20.40 1.59 7.62
N TYR A 379 -19.81 0.61 6.96
CA TYR A 379 -18.36 0.38 7.01
C TYR A 379 -17.56 1.57 6.44
N HIS A 380 -16.70 2.16 7.26
CA HIS A 380 -15.86 3.29 6.89
C HIS A 380 -14.59 2.79 6.17
N TYR A 381 -14.61 2.78 4.84
CA TYR A 381 -13.53 2.16 4.06
C TYR A 381 -12.19 2.90 4.22
N LEU A 382 -12.13 4.18 3.87
CA LEU A 382 -10.92 5.03 3.99
C LEU A 382 -10.99 5.96 5.20
N SER A 383 -12.13 6.64 5.40
CA SER A 383 -12.30 7.68 6.43
C SER A 383 -11.95 7.20 7.84
N PHE A 384 -12.17 5.93 8.17
CA PHE A 384 -11.80 5.33 9.46
C PHE A 384 -10.36 5.66 9.89
N GLY A 385 -9.42 5.62 8.95
CA GLY A 385 -7.99 5.76 9.23
C GLY A 385 -7.63 7.15 9.73
N TRP A 386 -8.12 8.19 9.06
CA TRP A 386 -7.89 9.57 9.46
C TRP A 386 -8.80 10.01 10.61
N LEU A 387 -10.01 9.46 10.74
CA LEU A 387 -10.86 9.70 11.91
C LEU A 387 -10.18 9.18 13.19
N CYS A 388 -9.74 7.92 13.19
CA CYS A 388 -9.02 7.35 14.33
C CYS A 388 -7.65 8.02 14.51
N GLY A 389 -6.93 8.28 13.41
CA GLY A 389 -5.64 8.95 13.42
C GLY A 389 -5.67 10.35 14.00
N GLY A 390 -6.66 11.16 13.60
CA GLY A 390 -6.90 12.48 14.16
C GLY A 390 -7.18 12.43 15.65
N ILE A 391 -8.04 11.50 16.11
CA ILE A 391 -8.29 11.29 17.55
C ILE A 391 -6.99 10.92 18.28
N ILE A 392 -6.17 10.02 17.73
CA ILE A 392 -4.87 9.63 18.31
C ILE A 392 -3.94 10.83 18.45
N GLU A 393 -3.75 11.63 17.39
CA GLU A 393 -2.83 12.78 17.44
C GLU A 393 -3.32 13.86 18.41
N HIS A 394 -4.63 14.14 18.41
CA HIS A 394 -5.22 15.15 19.29
C HIS A 394 -5.24 14.73 20.77
N ALA A 395 -5.60 13.49 21.08
CA ALA A 395 -5.63 12.99 22.46
C ALA A 395 -4.22 12.83 23.05
N SER A 396 -3.23 12.47 22.23
CA SER A 396 -1.87 12.23 22.69
C SER A 396 -0.96 13.47 22.63
N GLY A 397 -1.28 14.45 21.78
CA GLY A 397 -0.42 15.58 21.44
C GLY A 397 0.82 15.21 20.61
N ARG A 398 0.87 13.99 20.05
CA ARG A 398 2.02 13.41 19.35
C ARG A 398 1.64 12.83 18.00
N LYS A 399 2.63 12.59 17.16
CA LYS A 399 2.41 12.06 15.81
C LYS A 399 1.99 10.59 15.83
N PHE A 400 1.13 10.21 14.89
CA PHE A 400 0.58 8.86 14.79
C PHE A 400 1.66 7.77 14.83
N GLN A 401 2.75 7.92 14.07
CA GLN A 401 3.83 6.94 14.05
C GLN A 401 4.56 6.81 15.39
N GLU A 402 4.70 7.92 16.14
CA GLU A 402 5.35 7.85 17.46
C GLU A 402 4.52 7.02 18.44
N ILE A 403 3.19 7.15 18.38
CA ILE A 403 2.27 6.35 19.19
C ILE A 403 2.29 4.89 18.75
N LEU A 404 2.35 4.62 17.44
CA LEU A 404 2.50 3.26 16.91
C LEU A 404 3.75 2.56 17.46
N GLU A 405 4.90 3.25 17.40
CA GLU A 405 6.19 2.73 17.86
C GLU A 405 6.18 2.45 19.38
N GLU A 406 5.70 3.41 20.18
CA GLU A 406 5.66 3.28 21.64
C GLU A 406 4.65 2.26 22.14
N ALA A 407 3.44 2.26 21.57
CA ALA A 407 2.36 1.42 22.07
C ALA A 407 2.51 -0.04 21.65
N LEU A 408 2.96 -0.28 20.41
CA LEU A 408 2.92 -1.60 19.79
C LEU A 408 4.29 -2.11 19.35
N ILE A 409 5.06 -1.35 18.56
CA ILE A 409 6.28 -1.88 17.91
C ILE A 409 7.34 -2.32 18.94
N HIS A 410 7.77 -1.40 19.79
CA HIS A 410 8.84 -1.68 20.74
C HIS A 410 8.40 -2.65 21.85
N PRO A 411 7.19 -2.53 22.45
CA PRO A 411 6.76 -3.48 23.48
C PRO A 411 6.58 -4.91 22.98
N LEU A 412 6.18 -5.08 21.71
CA LEU A 412 6.03 -6.41 21.09
C LEU A 412 7.33 -6.94 20.50
N ASN A 413 8.41 -6.16 20.46
CA ASN A 413 9.68 -6.49 19.80
C ASN A 413 9.47 -6.88 18.32
N ILE A 414 8.72 -6.07 17.57
CA ILE A 414 8.40 -6.30 16.15
C ILE A 414 9.04 -5.26 15.24
N ASP A 415 10.13 -4.63 15.69
CA ASP A 415 10.86 -3.59 15.00
C ASP A 415 11.18 -3.97 13.55
N GLY A 416 10.69 -3.12 12.65
CA GLY A 416 10.89 -3.25 11.22
C GLY A 416 10.05 -4.31 10.52
N GLU A 417 9.05 -4.90 11.17
CA GLU A 417 8.13 -5.89 10.59
C GLU A 417 6.66 -5.44 10.60
N LEU A 418 6.36 -4.25 11.09
CA LEU A 418 5.04 -3.62 10.99
C LEU A 418 5.20 -2.11 10.80
N TYR A 419 4.59 -1.58 9.74
CA TYR A 419 4.59 -0.17 9.41
C TYR A 419 3.21 0.32 8.97
N ILE A 420 2.89 1.58 9.26
CA ILE A 420 1.82 2.33 8.62
C ILE A 420 2.47 3.61 8.07
N GLY A 421 2.77 3.59 6.77
CA GLY A 421 3.74 4.51 6.17
C GLY A 421 5.16 4.00 6.35
N ILE A 422 5.72 3.38 5.30
CA ILE A 422 7.06 2.81 5.36
C ILE A 422 8.15 3.90 5.31
N PRO A 423 9.28 3.72 6.02
CA PRO A 423 10.44 4.58 5.86
C PRO A 423 11.27 4.20 4.61
N PRO A 424 12.13 5.10 4.08
CA PRO A 424 13.08 4.75 3.01
C PRO A 424 14.08 3.68 3.48
N GLY A 425 14.43 2.72 2.63
CA GLY A 425 15.41 1.66 2.90
C GLY A 425 14.81 0.29 3.23
N VAL A 426 13.49 0.13 3.16
CA VAL A 426 12.81 -1.17 3.34
C VAL A 426 12.31 -1.78 2.03
N GLU A 427 12.55 -1.11 0.90
CA GLU A 427 12.00 -1.42 -0.42
C GLU A 427 12.35 -2.84 -0.87
N SER A 428 13.53 -3.34 -0.49
CA SER A 428 13.97 -4.68 -0.83
C SER A 428 13.13 -5.79 -0.21
N ARG A 429 12.32 -5.51 0.82
CA ARG A 429 11.46 -6.49 1.52
C ARG A 429 9.99 -6.39 1.12
N LEU A 430 9.61 -5.43 0.28
CA LEU A 430 8.21 -5.18 -0.05
C LEU A 430 7.71 -6.21 -1.07
N ALA A 431 6.60 -6.88 -0.73
CA ALA A 431 5.88 -7.71 -1.68
C ALA A 431 4.99 -6.84 -2.58
N THR A 432 5.00 -7.15 -3.88
CA THR A 432 4.19 -6.49 -4.91
C THR A 432 2.84 -7.15 -5.04
N LEU A 433 1.78 -6.35 -4.90
CA LEU A 433 0.42 -6.81 -5.07
C LEU A 433 0.13 -7.14 -6.54
N SER A 434 -0.50 -8.28 -6.77
CA SER A 434 -0.98 -8.75 -8.07
C SER A 434 -2.44 -9.18 -7.97
N ILE A 435 -3.17 -9.20 -9.09
CA ILE A 435 -4.55 -9.69 -9.15
C ILE A 435 -4.57 -11.03 -9.90
N ASP A 436 -5.46 -11.93 -9.50
CA ASP A 436 -5.81 -13.09 -10.31
C ASP A 436 -6.66 -12.71 -11.53
N ARG A 437 -6.16 -12.96 -12.75
CA ARG A 437 -6.91 -12.72 -13.99
C ARG A 437 -8.19 -13.56 -14.07
N ASP A 438 -8.19 -14.73 -13.42
CA ASP A 438 -9.36 -15.62 -13.38
C ASP A 438 -10.47 -15.07 -12.47
N ASP A 439 -10.13 -14.31 -11.43
CA ASP A 439 -11.15 -13.68 -10.57
C ASP A 439 -11.70 -12.40 -11.22
N ILE A 440 -10.86 -11.65 -11.95
CA ILE A 440 -11.32 -10.56 -12.83
C ILE A 440 -12.31 -11.10 -13.87
N SER A 441 -12.02 -12.24 -14.50
CA SER A 441 -12.89 -12.81 -15.52
C SER A 441 -14.22 -13.32 -14.94
N LYS A 442 -14.22 -13.94 -13.76
CA LYS A 442 -15.48 -14.30 -13.05
C LYS A 442 -16.33 -13.10 -12.69
N ILE A 443 -15.72 -12.01 -12.20
CA ILE A 443 -16.44 -10.77 -11.89
C ILE A 443 -17.00 -10.13 -13.17
N SER A 444 -16.22 -10.16 -14.26
CA SER A 444 -16.67 -9.72 -15.58
C SER A 444 -17.80 -10.59 -16.18
N GLN A 445 -17.87 -11.87 -15.81
CA GLN A 445 -18.97 -12.75 -16.20
C GLN A 445 -20.23 -12.48 -15.36
N LEU A 446 -20.08 -12.07 -14.10
CA LEU A 446 -21.18 -11.64 -13.24
C LEU A 446 -21.85 -10.36 -13.77
N SER A 447 -21.12 -9.42 -14.38
CA SER A 447 -21.73 -8.24 -15.03
C SER A 447 -22.72 -8.55 -16.16
N ASN A 448 -22.71 -9.77 -16.72
CA ASN A 448 -23.64 -10.20 -17.78
C ASN A 448 -24.88 -10.92 -17.24
N ARG A 449 -25.07 -10.95 -15.92
CA ARG A 449 -26.17 -11.66 -15.25
C ARG A 449 -27.28 -10.68 -14.85
N ASN A 450 -28.50 -10.92 -15.33
CA ASN A 450 -29.68 -10.09 -15.04
C ASN A 450 -30.29 -10.34 -13.65
N ASP A 451 -29.75 -11.30 -12.89
CA ASP A 451 -30.20 -11.73 -11.56
C ASP A 451 -29.40 -11.10 -10.40
N LEU A 452 -28.68 -10.00 -10.65
CA LEU A 452 -27.89 -9.33 -9.62
C LEU A 452 -28.73 -8.42 -8.71
N PRO A 453 -28.36 -8.28 -7.41
CA PRO A 453 -28.98 -7.31 -6.52
C PRO A 453 -28.89 -5.89 -7.09
N PRO A 454 -29.92 -5.04 -6.93
CA PRO A 454 -29.99 -3.70 -7.55
C PRO A 454 -28.78 -2.78 -7.24
N ASN A 455 -28.07 -3.05 -6.14
CA ASN A 455 -26.95 -2.24 -5.64
C ASN A 455 -25.57 -2.85 -5.96
N PHE A 456 -25.52 -4.03 -6.58
CA PHE A 456 -24.27 -4.65 -7.00
C PHE A 456 -23.84 -4.03 -8.33
N GLN A 457 -22.82 -3.16 -8.30
CA GLN A 457 -22.28 -2.47 -9.48
C GLN A 457 -20.94 -3.11 -9.90
N PRO A 458 -20.96 -4.24 -10.63
CA PRO A 458 -19.76 -4.99 -10.97
C PRO A 458 -18.75 -4.17 -11.77
N GLU A 459 -19.19 -3.20 -12.57
CA GLU A 459 -18.28 -2.30 -13.31
C GLU A 459 -17.45 -1.39 -12.39
N LYS A 460 -18.06 -0.80 -11.34
CA LYS A 460 -17.33 0.01 -10.36
C LYS A 460 -16.38 -0.85 -9.52
N ILE A 461 -16.79 -2.07 -9.19
CA ILE A 461 -15.96 -3.05 -8.48
C ILE A 461 -14.75 -3.45 -9.36
N LEU A 462 -14.97 -3.71 -10.65
CA LEU A 462 -13.93 -4.06 -11.62
C LEU A 462 -12.94 -2.91 -11.85
N GLY A 463 -13.44 -1.67 -12.02
CA GLY A 463 -12.61 -0.47 -12.12
C GLY A 463 -11.78 -0.21 -10.87
N MET A 464 -12.35 -0.49 -9.68
CA MET A 464 -11.61 -0.41 -8.42
C MET A 464 -10.53 -1.50 -8.32
N ILE A 465 -10.87 -2.76 -8.59
CA ILE A 465 -9.94 -3.90 -8.48
C ILE A 465 -8.76 -3.74 -9.42
N THR A 466 -8.98 -3.25 -10.65
CA THR A 466 -7.93 -3.12 -11.68
C THR A 466 -6.92 -2.01 -11.39
N THR A 467 -7.35 -0.91 -10.74
CA THR A 467 -6.48 0.24 -10.44
C THR A 467 -5.79 0.16 -9.08
N LEU A 468 -6.39 -0.58 -8.15
CA LEU A 468 -5.98 -0.60 -6.75
C LEU A 468 -4.60 -1.24 -6.49
N PRO A 469 -4.20 -2.38 -7.09
CA PRO A 469 -2.85 -2.89 -6.90
C PRO A 469 -1.80 -1.92 -7.40
N ALA A 470 -2.01 -1.30 -8.56
CA ALA A 470 -1.07 -0.34 -9.09
C ALA A 470 -0.87 0.82 -8.11
N MET A 471 -1.97 1.41 -7.63
CA MET A 471 -1.93 2.49 -6.64
C MET A 471 -1.22 2.07 -5.33
N PHE A 472 -1.49 0.88 -4.78
CA PHE A 472 -0.86 0.39 -3.55
C PHE A 472 0.56 -0.13 -3.75
N ASN A 473 0.98 -0.34 -5.00
CA ASN A 473 2.36 -0.63 -5.35
C ASN A 473 3.21 0.65 -5.52
N MET A 474 2.57 1.81 -5.68
CA MET A 474 3.27 3.10 -5.73
C MET A 474 3.93 3.43 -4.40
N LEU A 475 5.21 3.82 -4.45
CA LEU A 475 5.99 4.14 -3.25
C LEU A 475 5.43 5.34 -2.47
N ASN A 476 4.77 6.30 -3.13
CA ASN A 476 4.08 7.41 -2.45
C ASN A 476 2.96 6.89 -1.55
N THR A 477 2.13 5.97 -2.06
CA THR A 477 1.08 5.31 -1.28
C THR A 477 1.65 4.50 -0.12
N ARG A 478 2.76 3.77 -0.36
CA ARG A 478 3.39 2.96 0.70
C ARG A 478 4.02 3.81 1.79
N ARG A 479 4.57 4.98 1.45
CA ARG A 479 5.23 5.92 2.38
C ARG A 479 4.26 6.87 3.10
N ALA A 480 3.08 7.14 2.53
CA ALA A 480 2.04 7.94 3.17
C ALA A 480 1.53 7.25 4.46
N VAL A 481 0.88 7.99 5.36
CA VAL A 481 0.22 7.41 6.53
C VAL A 481 -1.26 7.23 6.21
N ILE A 482 -1.69 5.98 5.95
CA ILE A 482 -3.08 5.65 5.63
C ILE A 482 -3.56 4.56 6.61
N PRO A 483 -3.92 4.92 7.86
CA PRO A 483 -4.19 3.97 8.96
C PRO A 483 -5.42 3.07 8.75
N ALA A 484 -6.15 3.26 7.64
CA ALA A 484 -7.25 2.41 7.22
C ALA A 484 -6.83 1.27 6.30
N ALA A 485 -5.70 1.38 5.58
CA ALA A 485 -5.47 0.55 4.39
C ALA A 485 -4.00 0.27 4.02
N ASN A 486 -3.01 1.10 4.38
CA ASN A 486 -1.65 0.92 3.84
C ASN A 486 -0.64 0.31 4.81
N GLY A 487 -1.11 -0.41 5.82
CA GLY A 487 -0.24 -1.19 6.68
C GLY A 487 0.61 -2.16 5.87
N HIS A 488 1.90 -2.20 6.15
CA HIS A 488 2.85 -3.17 5.60
C HIS A 488 3.44 -3.99 6.75
N CYS A 489 3.16 -5.29 6.77
CA CYS A 489 3.66 -6.14 7.84
C CYS A 489 4.03 -7.55 7.38
N SER A 490 4.86 -8.21 8.19
CA SER A 490 5.01 -9.65 8.14
C SER A 490 3.86 -10.34 8.87
N ALA A 491 3.55 -11.58 8.50
CA ALA A 491 2.58 -12.38 9.25
C ALA A 491 3.02 -12.58 10.71
N ARG A 492 4.33 -12.63 11.00
CA ARG A 492 4.84 -12.79 12.37
C ARG A 492 4.46 -11.61 13.26
N ALA A 493 4.69 -10.39 12.80
CA ALA A 493 4.37 -9.19 13.54
C ALA A 493 2.85 -9.06 13.77
N LEU A 494 2.04 -9.31 12.73
CA LEU A 494 0.58 -9.22 12.83
C LEU A 494 -0.02 -10.31 13.75
N ALA A 495 0.45 -11.55 13.63
CA ALA A 495 -0.02 -12.65 14.48
C ALA A 495 0.37 -12.44 15.95
N ARG A 496 1.58 -11.91 16.20
CA ARG A 496 2.06 -11.58 17.54
C ARG A 496 1.26 -10.46 18.18
N TYR A 497 0.88 -9.44 17.41
CA TYR A 497 -0.05 -8.41 17.86
C TYR A 497 -1.39 -9.02 18.31
N TYR A 498 -2.03 -9.84 17.47
CA TYR A 498 -3.29 -10.49 17.84
C TYR A 498 -3.15 -11.52 18.97
N ALA A 499 -2.01 -12.20 19.09
CA ALA A 499 -1.72 -13.09 20.22
C ALA A 499 -1.68 -12.30 21.53
N ALA A 500 -1.06 -11.12 21.54
CA ALA A 500 -1.05 -10.25 22.72
C ALA A 500 -2.46 -9.79 23.08
N LEU A 501 -3.29 -9.41 22.10
CA LEU A 501 -4.68 -9.04 22.37
C LEU A 501 -5.51 -10.22 22.92
N ALA A 502 -5.32 -11.42 22.38
CA ALA A 502 -6.00 -12.63 22.86
C ALA A 502 -5.71 -12.92 24.34
N ASP A 503 -4.53 -12.52 24.82
CA ASP A 503 -4.09 -12.71 26.19
C ASP A 503 -4.12 -11.44 27.05
N GLY A 504 -5.01 -10.50 26.72
CA GLY A 504 -5.26 -9.32 27.57
C GLY A 504 -4.07 -8.37 27.61
N GLY A 505 -3.32 -8.29 26.50
CA GLY A 505 -2.14 -7.46 26.35
C GLY A 505 -0.83 -8.12 26.76
N GLU A 506 -0.82 -9.38 27.20
CA GLU A 506 0.42 -10.08 27.53
C GLU A 506 1.29 -10.31 26.28
N VAL A 507 2.54 -9.85 26.32
CA VAL A 507 3.46 -10.03 25.20
C VAL A 507 3.87 -11.52 25.14
N PRO A 508 3.62 -12.22 24.01
CA PRO A 508 4.01 -13.62 23.90
C PRO A 508 5.53 -13.80 24.05
N PRO A 509 6.02 -14.98 24.45
CA PRO A 509 7.45 -15.28 24.41
C PRO A 509 8.06 -15.00 23.02
N PRO A 510 9.35 -14.64 22.94
CA PRO A 510 10.03 -14.47 21.65
C PRO A 510 9.91 -15.72 20.77
N HIS A 511 9.91 -15.52 19.45
CA HIS A 511 10.01 -16.65 18.51
C HIS A 511 11.30 -17.45 18.79
N SER A 512 11.28 -18.73 18.40
CA SER A 512 12.46 -19.60 18.51
C SER A 512 13.70 -18.94 17.89
N PRO A 513 14.90 -19.07 18.49
CA PRO A 513 16.15 -18.62 17.88
C PRO A 513 16.44 -19.24 16.50
N SER A 514 15.79 -20.36 16.17
CA SER A 514 15.84 -20.99 14.85
C SER A 514 15.05 -20.24 13.77
N SER A 515 14.07 -19.40 14.16
CA SER A 515 13.30 -18.56 13.24
C SER A 515 14.19 -17.41 12.77
N LYS A 516 14.76 -17.53 11.56
CA LYS A 516 15.66 -16.54 10.96
C LYS A 516 15.03 -15.89 9.72
N PRO A 517 15.20 -14.56 9.53
CA PRO A 517 15.82 -13.61 10.47
C PRO A 517 14.99 -13.46 11.75
N LYS A 518 15.62 -13.06 12.86
CA LYS A 518 14.92 -12.93 14.16
C LYS A 518 13.83 -11.86 14.05
N LEU A 519 12.67 -12.12 14.66
CA LEU A 519 11.59 -11.13 14.73
C LEU A 519 12.10 -9.87 15.42
N GLY A 520 11.86 -8.71 14.79
CA GLY A 520 12.31 -7.42 15.32
C GLY A 520 13.80 -7.11 15.10
N SER A 521 14.53 -7.91 14.32
CA SER A 521 15.97 -7.69 14.10
C SER A 521 16.30 -6.59 13.09
N HIS A 522 15.30 -6.05 12.40
CA HIS A 522 15.47 -5.02 11.38
C HIS A 522 15.23 -3.63 11.97
N VAL A 523 16.03 -3.24 12.96
CA VAL A 523 15.99 -1.88 13.51
C VAL A 523 16.33 -0.91 12.40
N HIS A 524 15.32 -0.16 11.95
CA HIS A 524 15.48 0.82 10.90
C HIS A 524 16.14 2.06 11.49
N ILE A 525 17.35 2.38 11.01
CA ILE A 525 17.98 3.68 11.25
C ILE A 525 17.94 4.42 9.90
N PRO A 526 17.09 5.44 9.74
CA PRO A 526 17.03 6.21 8.52
C PRO A 526 18.40 6.81 8.20
N LYS A 527 19.04 6.34 7.13
CA LYS A 527 20.25 6.97 6.59
C LYS A 527 19.82 8.17 5.75
N PHE A 528 19.66 9.32 6.38
CA PHE A 528 19.61 10.58 5.65
C PHE A 528 21.05 11.00 5.27
N PRO A 529 21.30 11.52 4.05
CA PRO A 529 22.60 12.11 3.74
C PRO A 529 22.92 13.21 4.76
N PRO A 530 24.17 13.30 5.24
CA PRO A 530 24.52 14.24 6.30
C PRO A 530 24.20 15.67 5.85
N SER A 531 23.33 16.34 6.61
CA SER A 531 23.13 17.77 6.46
C SER A 531 24.42 18.46 6.86
N ASN A 532 25.11 19.07 5.90
CA ASN A 532 26.24 19.93 6.21
C ASN A 532 25.71 21.15 6.97
N VAL A 533 25.82 21.10 8.30
CA VAL A 533 25.53 22.21 9.21
C VAL A 533 26.54 23.31 8.94
N VAL A 534 26.15 24.32 8.17
CA VAL A 534 26.87 25.60 8.17
C VAL A 534 26.43 26.37 9.41
N SER A 535 27.34 26.45 10.38
CA SER A 535 27.16 27.19 11.63
C SER A 535 27.18 28.72 11.42
N LYS A 536 26.38 29.41 12.26
CA LYS A 536 26.38 30.84 12.63
C LYS A 536 25.88 31.87 11.60
N ARG A 537 24.70 32.46 11.87
CA ARG A 537 24.56 33.84 12.41
C ARG A 537 23.11 34.26 12.71
N GLN A 538 22.95 34.74 13.96
CA GLN A 538 22.04 35.77 14.49
C GLN A 538 20.52 35.66 14.32
N GLN A 539 19.88 35.59 15.51
CA GLN A 539 18.47 35.82 15.80
C GLN A 539 17.91 37.09 15.13
N LYS A 540 16.75 36.94 14.49
CA LYS A 540 15.63 37.87 14.64
C LYS A 540 14.38 37.08 14.96
N SER A 541 13.85 37.32 16.16
CA SER A 541 12.61 36.75 16.68
C SER A 541 11.42 37.23 15.85
N GLY A 542 10.88 36.35 15.02
CA GLY A 542 9.52 36.45 14.52
C GLY A 542 8.77 35.20 14.98
N LYS A 543 7.91 35.33 16.00
CA LYS A 543 6.92 34.30 16.33
C LYS A 543 6.02 34.10 15.10
N LYS A 544 6.29 33.09 14.27
CA LYS A 544 5.31 32.60 13.30
C LYS A 544 4.29 31.78 14.09
N MET A 545 3.08 32.34 14.23
CA MET A 545 1.89 31.61 14.66
C MET A 545 1.63 30.43 13.73
N SER A 546 1.07 29.34 14.28
CA SER A 546 0.64 28.20 13.47
C SER A 546 -0.50 28.62 12.52
N PRO A 547 -0.69 27.91 11.39
CA PRO A 547 -1.74 28.22 10.41
C PRO A 547 -3.18 28.20 10.97
N TRP A 548 -3.36 27.65 12.17
CA TRP A 548 -4.65 27.47 12.84
C TRP A 548 -5.35 28.80 13.20
N ALA A 549 -4.61 29.87 13.48
CA ALA A 549 -5.20 31.13 13.95
C ALA A 549 -5.74 32.05 12.83
N SER A 550 -5.32 31.82 11.58
CA SER A 550 -5.62 32.72 10.45
C SER A 550 -6.92 32.41 9.70
N LEU A 551 -7.50 31.22 9.88
CA LEU A 551 -8.66 30.77 9.09
C LEU A 551 -10.02 30.98 9.78
N TYR A 552 -10.06 31.20 11.10
CA TYR A 552 -11.31 31.47 11.84
C TYR A 552 -11.86 32.89 11.66
N LYS A 553 -11.17 33.79 10.94
CA LYS A 553 -11.62 35.18 10.72
C LYS A 553 -12.45 35.40 9.45
N LYS A 554 -12.80 34.35 8.70
CA LYS A 554 -13.44 34.47 7.38
C LYS A 554 -14.86 33.90 7.27
N ASN A 555 -15.60 33.79 8.36
CA ASN A 555 -17.06 33.61 8.33
C ASN A 555 -17.74 34.67 9.22
N PRO A 556 -18.54 35.59 8.66
CA PRO A 556 -19.33 36.53 9.43
C PRO A 556 -20.69 35.90 9.72
N ASP A 557 -20.76 34.95 10.64
CA ASP A 557 -22.02 34.52 11.29
C ASP A 557 -21.70 33.54 12.43
N VAL A 558 -21.05 34.05 13.48
CA VAL A 558 -21.01 33.38 14.79
C VAL A 558 -21.05 34.48 15.84
N THR A 559 -22.13 34.52 16.61
CA THR A 559 -22.30 35.41 17.76
C THR A 559 -21.27 35.07 18.84
N ALA A 560 -20.49 36.07 19.22
CA ALA A 560 -19.45 35.97 20.24
C ALA A 560 -20.06 35.82 21.65
N TYR A 561 -19.63 34.80 22.38
CA TYR A 561 -19.70 34.79 23.84
C TYR A 561 -18.31 35.17 24.37
N GLU A 562 -18.24 36.31 25.07
CA GLU A 562 -17.02 36.80 25.72
C GLU A 562 -16.76 36.01 27.01
N ALA A 563 -15.61 35.34 27.09
CA ALA A 563 -15.08 34.79 28.33
C ALA A 563 -14.02 35.76 28.89
N HIS A 564 -14.33 36.37 30.04
CA HIS A 564 -13.42 37.21 30.79
C HIS A 564 -12.18 36.42 31.25
N GLY A 565 -11.01 36.82 30.76
CA GLY A 565 -9.72 36.36 31.28
C GLY A 565 -9.35 37.09 32.57
N SER A 566 -9.03 36.33 33.62
CA SER A 566 -8.19 36.82 34.71
C SER A 566 -6.82 36.15 34.62
N SER A 567 -5.79 36.96 34.39
CA SER A 567 -4.41 36.53 34.38
C SER A 567 -3.90 36.43 35.80
N ASN A 568 -3.31 35.29 36.18
CA ASN A 568 -2.32 35.26 37.25
C ASN A 568 -1.02 34.70 36.70
N ARG A 569 -0.04 35.61 36.59
CA ARG A 569 1.37 35.31 36.37
C ARG A 569 1.94 34.67 37.63
N ILE A 570 2.70 33.60 37.47
CA ILE A 570 3.67 33.16 38.46
C ILE A 570 5.04 33.21 37.77
N ASP A 571 5.86 34.15 38.22
CA ASP A 571 7.24 34.32 37.81
C ASP A 571 8.11 33.19 38.40
N ILE A 572 8.89 32.51 37.56
CA ILE A 572 9.96 31.61 38.02
C ILE A 572 11.30 32.32 37.82
N ALA A 573 11.94 32.60 38.94
CA ALA A 573 13.26 33.20 39.04
C ALA A 573 14.35 32.28 38.47
N THR A 574 15.25 32.89 37.71
CA THR A 574 16.46 32.32 37.15
C THR A 574 17.57 32.24 38.21
N GLY A 575 18.12 31.04 38.42
CA GLY A 575 19.32 30.82 39.21
C GLY A 575 20.36 30.06 38.37
N ASN A 576 21.36 30.79 37.87
CA ASN A 576 22.58 30.24 37.28
C ASN A 576 23.60 29.91 38.39
N ASN A 577 24.21 28.73 38.30
CA ASN A 577 25.65 28.43 38.48
C ASN A 577 25.78 26.88 38.56
N VAL A 578 26.86 26.17 38.21
CA VAL A 578 28.15 26.34 37.52
C VAL A 578 28.78 24.93 37.59
N GLY A 579 29.46 24.48 36.52
CA GLY A 579 30.69 23.68 36.62
C GLY A 579 30.64 22.23 37.14
N GLY A 580 30.95 21.28 36.26
CA GLY A 580 31.31 19.92 36.67
C GLY A 580 31.49 18.95 35.51
N SER A 581 32.62 19.04 34.82
CA SER A 581 33.08 18.07 33.83
C SER A 581 33.56 16.78 34.50
N SER A 582 33.06 15.62 34.08
CA SER A 582 33.78 14.35 34.22
C SER A 582 33.40 13.39 33.10
N SER A 583 34.36 13.22 32.19
CA SER A 583 34.43 12.14 31.21
C SER A 583 34.69 10.80 31.92
N SER A 584 33.91 9.77 31.62
CA SER A 584 34.34 8.38 31.83
C SER A 584 33.82 7.48 30.72
N SER A 585 34.74 7.08 29.87
CA SER A 585 34.69 5.92 28.98
C SER A 585 34.49 4.61 29.76
N GLY A 586 33.57 3.76 29.32
CA GLY A 586 33.48 2.35 29.72
C GLY A 586 32.75 1.57 28.62
N ARG A 587 33.50 1.01 27.67
CA ARG A 587 33.79 -0.43 27.52
C ARG A 587 32.56 -1.31 27.31
N HIS A 588 32.45 -1.81 26.08
CA HIS A 588 31.77 -3.04 25.73
C HIS A 588 32.14 -4.17 26.71
N SER A 589 31.12 -4.79 27.31
CA SER A 589 31.21 -6.13 27.86
C SER A 589 30.03 -6.94 27.31
N SER A 590 30.35 -7.84 26.40
CA SER A 590 29.59 -9.05 26.11
C SER A 590 29.42 -9.84 27.42
N GLY A 591 28.19 -9.98 27.86
CA GLY A 591 27.80 -10.85 28.95
C GLY A 591 26.42 -11.39 28.66
N ASP A 592 26.36 -12.68 28.33
CA ASP A 592 25.14 -13.46 28.38
C ASP A 592 24.52 -13.31 29.77
N SER A 593 23.32 -12.72 29.82
CA SER A 593 22.44 -12.79 30.98
C SER A 593 21.10 -13.32 30.49
N GLU A 594 20.92 -14.64 30.59
CA GLU A 594 19.61 -15.21 30.87
C GLU A 594 19.14 -14.60 32.19
N GLY A 595 18.22 -13.63 32.11
CA GLY A 595 17.80 -12.82 33.26
C GLY A 595 16.42 -12.21 33.02
N GLU A 596 15.45 -12.73 33.78
CA GLU A 596 14.11 -12.20 34.07
C GLU A 596 13.18 -11.92 32.88
N HIS A 597 12.24 -12.84 32.65
CA HIS A 597 10.97 -12.57 32.00
C HIS A 597 10.19 -11.51 32.81
N ILE A 598 10.51 -10.23 32.61
CA ILE A 598 9.58 -9.15 32.95
C ILE A 598 8.34 -9.41 32.09
N ASN A 599 7.23 -9.76 32.72
CA ASN A 599 5.91 -9.85 32.08
C ASN A 599 5.57 -8.48 31.48
N ARG A 600 6.02 -8.22 30.25
CA ARG A 600 5.68 -7.01 29.51
C ARG A 600 4.24 -7.15 29.05
N LYS A 601 3.40 -6.20 29.44
CA LYS A 601 2.04 -6.06 28.90
C LYS A 601 1.93 -4.77 28.09
N ILE A 602 1.26 -4.85 26.94
CA ILE A 602 0.92 -3.69 26.12
C ILE A 602 -0.33 -2.97 26.65
N PHE A 603 -1.19 -3.67 27.41
CA PHE A 603 -2.34 -3.10 28.14
C PHE A 603 -2.20 -3.40 29.63
N GLN A 604 -2.65 -2.48 30.49
CA GLN A 604 -2.65 -2.63 31.94
C GLN A 604 -4.02 -3.06 32.49
N GLY A 605 -5.09 -2.83 31.73
CA GLY A 605 -6.45 -3.19 32.07
C GLY A 605 -6.68 -4.70 32.22
N GLU A 606 -7.76 -5.05 32.91
CA GLU A 606 -8.15 -6.44 33.12
C GLU A 606 -8.49 -7.14 31.80
N LYS A 607 -8.00 -8.38 31.63
CA LYS A 607 -8.13 -9.16 30.38
C LYS A 607 -9.58 -9.22 29.86
N ASN A 608 -10.53 -9.59 30.73
CA ASN A 608 -11.94 -9.73 30.34
C ASN A 608 -12.55 -8.39 29.92
N ARG A 609 -12.25 -7.32 30.66
CA ARG A 609 -12.71 -5.96 30.35
C ARG A 609 -12.21 -5.49 28.98
N LEU A 610 -10.94 -5.77 28.65
CA LEU A 610 -10.37 -5.44 27.33
C LEU A 610 -11.07 -6.22 26.21
N HIS A 611 -11.32 -7.52 26.39
CA HIS A 611 -12.01 -8.35 25.41
C HIS A 611 -13.45 -7.88 25.17
N GLU A 612 -14.17 -7.57 26.25
CA GLU A 612 -15.52 -6.98 26.16
C GLU A 612 -15.50 -5.63 25.44
N ALA A 613 -14.50 -4.77 25.71
CA ALA A 613 -14.35 -3.50 25.00
C ALA A 613 -14.13 -3.71 23.50
N PHE A 614 -13.19 -4.57 23.09
CA PHE A 614 -12.90 -4.81 21.67
C PHE A 614 -14.12 -5.36 20.92
N MET A 615 -14.87 -6.27 21.56
CA MET A 615 -16.08 -6.85 20.98
C MET A 615 -17.31 -5.93 21.13
N GLY A 616 -17.26 -4.86 21.93
CA GLY A 616 -18.44 -4.08 22.28
C GLY A 616 -19.50 -4.95 22.95
N ALA A 617 -19.09 -5.71 23.96
CA ALA A 617 -19.91 -6.64 24.74
C ALA A 617 -19.83 -6.27 26.24
N GLY A 618 -20.54 -7.02 27.09
CA GLY A 618 -20.56 -6.75 28.54
C GLY A 618 -20.99 -5.32 28.86
N GLU A 619 -20.21 -4.60 29.66
CA GLU A 619 -20.47 -3.20 30.00
C GLU A 619 -20.38 -2.25 28.79
N PHE A 620 -19.70 -2.65 27.71
CA PHE A 620 -19.52 -1.85 26.49
C PHE A 620 -20.61 -2.13 25.43
N ARG A 621 -21.61 -2.97 25.74
CA ARG A 621 -22.67 -3.36 24.80
C ARG A 621 -23.43 -2.16 24.25
N SER A 622 -23.68 -1.13 25.07
CA SER A 622 -24.36 0.10 24.65
C SER A 622 -23.53 0.98 23.72
N LEU A 623 -22.22 0.74 23.62
CA LEU A 623 -21.30 1.53 22.80
C LEU A 623 -21.13 0.98 21.39
N ALA A 624 -21.67 -0.19 21.08
CA ALA A 624 -21.61 -0.81 19.77
C ALA A 624 -23.02 -1.21 19.32
N LEU A 625 -23.26 -1.19 18.01
CA LEU A 625 -24.56 -1.61 17.49
C LEU A 625 -24.82 -3.09 17.83
N GLU A 626 -25.99 -3.34 18.41
CA GLU A 626 -26.42 -4.70 18.74
C GLU A 626 -26.59 -5.53 17.47
N GLY A 627 -26.08 -6.77 17.47
CA GLY A 627 -26.09 -7.62 16.28
C GLY A 627 -25.13 -7.19 15.15
N GLY A 628 -24.51 -6.00 15.24
CA GLY A 628 -23.56 -5.50 14.25
C GLY A 628 -22.34 -6.40 14.06
N ALA A 629 -21.75 -6.34 12.87
CA ALA A 629 -20.54 -7.07 12.47
C ALA A 629 -19.27 -6.55 13.15
N PHE A 630 -19.28 -5.29 13.61
CA PHE A 630 -18.14 -4.66 14.28
C PHE A 630 -18.44 -4.35 15.75
N GLY A 631 -17.45 -4.62 16.59
CA GLY A 631 -17.37 -4.12 17.96
C GLY A 631 -16.72 -2.73 17.97
N LEU A 632 -15.88 -2.45 18.97
CA LEU A 632 -15.15 -1.18 19.04
C LEU A 632 -13.81 -1.30 18.31
N GLY A 633 -13.85 -1.14 16.98
CA GLY A 633 -12.66 -1.07 16.12
C GLY A 633 -12.19 -2.41 15.55
N PHE A 634 -12.86 -3.50 15.91
CA PHE A 634 -12.56 -4.84 15.41
C PHE A 634 -13.81 -5.51 14.84
N LYS A 635 -13.64 -6.32 13.79
CA LYS A 635 -14.69 -7.21 13.31
C LYS A 635 -14.90 -8.30 14.36
N ARG A 636 -16.15 -8.52 14.75
CA ARG A 636 -16.55 -9.60 15.67
C ARG A 636 -16.41 -10.95 14.97
N ILE A 637 -15.97 -11.94 15.71
CA ILE A 637 -15.89 -13.33 15.25
C ILE A 637 -16.84 -14.17 16.08
N ARG A 638 -17.66 -14.94 15.38
CA ARG A 638 -18.64 -15.82 15.99
C ARG A 638 -18.27 -17.29 15.78
N SER A 639 -18.69 -18.15 16.69
CA SER A 639 -18.70 -19.59 16.48
C SER A 639 -19.90 -19.98 15.60
N LYS A 640 -19.97 -21.25 15.17
CA LYS A 640 -21.12 -21.80 14.43
C LYS A 640 -22.45 -21.70 15.20
N ASP A 641 -22.41 -21.65 16.54
CA ASP A 641 -23.59 -21.45 17.38
C ASP A 641 -23.99 -19.98 17.59
N GLY A 642 -23.23 -19.03 17.01
CA GLY A 642 -23.49 -17.59 17.09
C GLY A 642 -22.85 -16.89 18.29
N SER A 643 -22.22 -17.61 19.23
CA SER A 643 -21.45 -17.03 20.34
C SER A 643 -20.28 -16.20 19.84
N LEU A 644 -19.96 -15.12 20.56
CA LEU A 644 -18.81 -14.26 20.26
C LEU A 644 -17.54 -14.90 20.83
N ILE A 645 -16.67 -15.38 19.95
CA ILE A 645 -15.47 -16.13 20.33
C ILE A 645 -14.18 -15.35 20.10
N GLY A 646 -14.24 -14.19 19.46
CA GLY A 646 -13.04 -13.42 19.17
C GLY A 646 -13.25 -12.21 18.27
N PHE A 647 -12.14 -11.69 17.76
CA PHE A 647 -12.14 -10.46 16.96
C PHE A 647 -10.90 -10.37 16.06
N GLY A 648 -10.99 -9.55 15.02
CA GLY A 648 -9.88 -9.30 14.12
C GLY A 648 -10.22 -8.37 12.97
N HIS A 649 -9.47 -8.48 11.88
CA HIS A 649 -9.73 -7.73 10.67
C HIS A 649 -9.12 -8.39 9.42
N SER A 650 -9.89 -8.43 8.34
CA SER A 650 -9.45 -8.89 7.01
C SER A 650 -9.27 -7.72 6.06
N GLY A 651 -8.29 -7.82 5.17
CA GLY A 651 -8.04 -6.92 4.06
C GLY A 651 -8.58 -7.45 2.74
N MET A 652 -8.98 -6.56 1.83
CA MET A 652 -9.55 -6.90 0.51
C MET A 652 -8.60 -7.71 -0.40
N GLY A 653 -7.30 -7.76 -0.08
CA GLY A 653 -6.32 -8.58 -0.78
C GLY A 653 -6.17 -10.02 -0.29
N GLY A 654 -6.90 -10.42 0.77
CA GLY A 654 -6.81 -11.74 1.39
C GLY A 654 -5.97 -11.76 2.68
N SER A 655 -5.04 -10.79 2.84
CA SER A 655 -4.28 -10.61 4.08
C SER A 655 -5.23 -10.37 5.26
N THR A 656 -5.08 -11.13 6.34
CA THR A 656 -6.01 -11.16 7.47
C THR A 656 -5.25 -11.41 8.76
N GLY A 657 -5.71 -10.81 9.86
CA GLY A 657 -5.28 -11.19 11.21
C GLY A 657 -6.46 -11.20 12.17
N PHE A 658 -6.51 -12.21 13.04
CA PHE A 658 -7.52 -12.28 14.09
C PHE A 658 -7.09 -13.19 15.25
N CYS A 659 -7.90 -13.20 16.30
CA CYS A 659 -7.80 -14.14 17.40
C CYS A 659 -9.16 -14.72 17.81
N ASP A 660 -9.10 -15.91 18.39
CA ASP A 660 -10.14 -16.61 19.13
C ASP A 660 -9.70 -16.64 20.60
N ILE A 661 -10.45 -15.94 21.45
CA ILE A 661 -10.10 -15.74 22.87
C ILE A 661 -10.43 -16.97 23.71
N GLU A 662 -11.45 -17.74 23.34
CA GLU A 662 -11.84 -18.96 24.07
C GLU A 662 -10.79 -20.05 23.89
N ASN A 663 -10.28 -20.18 22.66
CA ASN A 663 -9.25 -21.15 22.31
C ASN A 663 -7.83 -20.61 22.45
N ARG A 664 -7.63 -19.38 22.92
CA ARG A 664 -6.31 -18.71 22.99
C ARG A 664 -5.49 -18.90 21.71
N PHE A 665 -6.16 -18.71 20.57
CA PHE A 665 -5.61 -18.93 19.25
C PHE A 665 -5.53 -17.60 18.51
N SER A 666 -4.43 -17.34 17.81
CA SER A 666 -4.35 -16.20 16.89
C SER A 666 -3.62 -16.61 15.63
N ILE A 667 -3.94 -15.91 14.54
CA ILE A 667 -3.34 -16.17 13.24
C ILE A 667 -3.26 -14.90 12.43
N ALA A 668 -2.20 -14.78 11.64
CA ALA A 668 -2.13 -13.86 10.53
C ALA A 668 -1.72 -14.60 9.25
N VAL A 669 -2.39 -14.22 8.16
CA VAL A 669 -2.07 -14.63 6.79
C VAL A 669 -1.79 -13.36 6.02
N THR A 670 -0.66 -13.30 5.32
CA THR A 670 -0.33 -12.19 4.42
C THR A 670 -0.06 -12.73 3.02
N VAL A 671 -0.64 -12.10 2.01
CA VAL A 671 -0.56 -12.55 0.61
C VAL A 671 -0.36 -11.38 -0.35
N ASN A 672 0.35 -11.61 -1.45
CA ASN A 672 0.57 -10.61 -2.50
C ASN A 672 -0.16 -10.94 -3.82
N LYS A 673 -0.89 -12.05 -3.87
CA LYS A 673 -1.89 -12.30 -4.91
C LYS A 673 -3.26 -12.06 -4.29
N MET A 674 -3.93 -11.00 -4.74
CA MET A 674 -5.27 -10.65 -4.26
C MET A 674 -6.20 -11.82 -4.48
N SER A 675 -6.83 -12.25 -3.40
CA SER A 675 -7.94 -13.21 -3.42
C SER A 675 -9.06 -12.67 -2.54
N PHE A 676 -10.30 -12.90 -2.93
CA PHE A 676 -11.49 -12.57 -2.11
C PHE A 676 -11.68 -13.61 -0.99
N GLY A 677 -10.60 -13.87 -0.24
CA GLY A 677 -10.57 -14.70 0.97
C GLY A 677 -10.62 -16.20 0.80
N ALA A 678 -10.77 -16.72 -0.43
CA ALA A 678 -10.80 -18.16 -0.68
C ALA A 678 -9.54 -18.88 -0.14
N VAL A 679 -8.36 -18.27 -0.34
CA VAL A 679 -7.07 -18.81 0.16
C VAL A 679 -7.06 -18.85 1.69
N THR A 680 -7.40 -17.72 2.32
CA THR A 680 -7.43 -17.60 3.79
C THR A 680 -8.46 -18.56 4.39
N ARG A 681 -9.63 -18.72 3.76
CA ARG A 681 -10.65 -19.73 4.11
C ARG A 681 -10.06 -21.12 4.18
N SER A 682 -9.43 -21.60 3.11
CA SER A 682 -8.89 -22.96 3.06
C SER A 682 -7.81 -23.19 4.12
N ILE A 683 -6.98 -22.17 4.39
CA ILE A 683 -5.98 -22.21 5.46
C ILE A 683 -6.65 -22.36 6.83
N LEU A 684 -7.68 -21.57 7.11
CA LEU A 684 -8.41 -21.61 8.37
C LEU A 684 -9.17 -22.91 8.56
N GLU A 685 -9.80 -23.45 7.51
CA GLU A 685 -10.49 -24.74 7.56
C GLU A 685 -9.54 -25.88 7.96
N VAL A 686 -8.34 -25.94 7.36
CA VAL A 686 -7.33 -26.95 7.72
C VAL A 686 -6.83 -26.76 9.14
N ILE A 687 -6.46 -25.54 9.53
CA ILE A 687 -5.90 -25.27 10.87
C ILE A 687 -6.95 -25.52 11.96
N SER A 688 -8.17 -25.02 11.78
CA SER A 688 -9.25 -25.19 12.77
C SER A 688 -9.68 -26.64 12.93
N SER A 689 -9.75 -27.40 11.83
CA SER A 689 -10.01 -28.85 11.87
C SER A 689 -8.96 -29.60 12.68
N GLU A 690 -7.67 -29.29 12.46
CA GLU A 690 -6.57 -29.95 13.17
C GLU A 690 -6.46 -29.54 14.65
N LEU A 691 -6.88 -28.33 14.99
CA LEU A 691 -6.86 -27.82 16.37
C LEU A 691 -8.18 -28.08 17.12
N GLY A 692 -9.21 -28.62 16.46
CA GLY A 692 -10.53 -28.83 17.05
C GLY A 692 -11.28 -27.52 17.36
N ILE A 693 -11.03 -26.45 16.61
CA ILE A 693 -11.64 -25.13 16.81
C ILE A 693 -12.86 -24.98 15.89
N SER A 694 -13.99 -24.51 16.44
CA SER A 694 -15.23 -24.31 15.67
C SER A 694 -15.40 -22.86 15.21
N LEU A 695 -14.88 -22.54 14.02
CA LEU A 695 -15.05 -21.21 13.40
C LEU A 695 -16.34 -21.15 12.57
N SER A 696 -17.06 -20.01 12.61
CA SER A 696 -18.25 -19.75 11.78
C SER A 696 -17.92 -19.53 10.30
N ASP A 697 -18.87 -19.84 9.42
CA ASP A 697 -18.75 -19.64 7.97
C ASP A 697 -18.59 -18.16 7.54
N GLU A 698 -18.95 -17.20 8.38
CA GLU A 698 -18.76 -15.75 8.15
C GLU A 698 -17.27 -15.34 8.21
N LEU A 699 -16.47 -16.02 9.02
CA LEU A 699 -15.03 -15.85 9.02
C LEU A 699 -14.39 -16.44 7.77
N VAL A 700 -15.05 -17.48 7.26
CA VAL A 700 -14.62 -18.29 6.14
C VAL A 700 -15.15 -17.70 4.81
N SER A 701 -16.05 -16.71 4.84
CA SER A 701 -16.50 -15.95 3.67
C SER A 701 -16.03 -14.49 3.78
N SER A 702 -14.91 -14.15 3.16
CA SER A 702 -14.41 -12.76 3.19
C SER A 702 -15.16 -11.82 2.24
N SER A 703 -16.24 -12.26 1.60
CA SER A 703 -17.03 -11.42 0.70
C SER A 703 -17.99 -10.56 1.51
N GLN A 704 -17.58 -9.33 1.83
CA GLN A 704 -18.49 -8.23 2.18
C GLN A 704 -19.41 -7.81 1.00
N ALA A 705 -19.55 -8.64 -0.04
CA ALA A 705 -20.56 -8.47 -1.08
C ALA A 705 -21.96 -8.98 -0.63
N GLY A 706 -22.10 -9.52 0.58
CA GLY A 706 -23.32 -10.20 1.04
C GLY A 706 -24.22 -9.43 2.01
N SER A 707 -23.83 -8.25 2.53
CA SER A 707 -24.76 -7.41 3.29
C SER A 707 -25.57 -6.55 2.30
N ASN A 708 -26.89 -6.72 2.29
CA ASN A 708 -27.87 -6.00 1.47
C ASN A 708 -27.94 -4.47 1.71
N GLU A 709 -26.86 -3.82 2.17
CA GLU A 709 -26.81 -2.38 2.42
C GLU A 709 -25.85 -1.69 1.44
N PRO A 710 -26.23 -0.52 0.89
CA PRO A 710 -25.57 0.10 -0.26
C PRO A 710 -24.16 0.59 0.11
N LEU A 711 -23.16 0.13 -0.63
CA LEU A 711 -21.77 0.61 -0.55
C LEU A 711 -21.49 1.82 -1.46
N ILE A 712 -22.47 2.28 -2.23
CA ILE A 712 -22.31 3.42 -3.15
C ILE A 712 -23.68 4.09 -3.34
N ASN A 713 -23.81 5.34 -2.90
CA ASN A 713 -24.60 6.33 -3.62
C ASN A 713 -23.62 7.34 -4.22
#